data_AF-A0A4Q3A8B1-F1
#
_entry.id   AF-A0A4Q3A8B1-F1
#
_cell.length_a   1.000
_cell.length_b   1.000
_cell.length_c   1.000
_cell.angle_alpha   90.00
_cell.angle_beta   90.00
_cell.angle_gamma   90.00
#
_symmetry.space_group_name_H-M   'P 1'
#
loop_
_entity.id
_entity.type
_entity.pdbx_description
1 polymer ?
#
loop_
_entity_poly.entity_id
_entity_poly.type
_entity_poly.pdbx_seq_one_letter_code
_entity_poly.pdbx_strand_id
1 'polypeptide(L)'
;FSVVWRHEAGHNWGSSHYEGGGKPEGPTIMSDNSLSRFSSSELAKIISHRNTKTSILDTLGVYPFPLPPRASMDRAVFLNASPVTIDVIANDSDSNGDALSLLSFPSQSVEGGTLSRSVGTGPGGRDEIVYTPAAGFATGTDRFSYRIQDATGRPATGYVAVRPVGESLLPVDHWKLDEASGTIAANSARTLNGTHQNGAVAGQAGANAVTNRGVYFAGDNDRTSISAPGYNTATLTITTWVKRDGAQNAWAPFVLTRGGSSVAGFGFGETPELRYTWNDAGYDFAPSPALTVPDGEWCLAAMAVSPTGVTLHLRTATGLQSATHTAAITSEAFNSTMYLARDSGNTARYFKGWLDDVRVYNQTLTAAHIESLYQQAMHPPELHIHEPLAGSSIQPLNAVIEAEVLDGGYLLKSVDFLDGETVVGKATSEPYQCTVAALNPGLHMVTARANFGDWGYSIDSEPVTFTALAPPLPEVTITTSGVPSRSGPVSADFVISRSHPIGDLTVPFSISGSGVSGTDYYPVPTFVYFSDGAALSQRITLTPVAAPPTAVKTVTLTAVSNGTFVVGSPASATLAIDDHFTSITDGTWNTDTTWTSGVAAPVTGTQGSGDDYAVAHVVTSNNVSSNSQAFIARTLRIQNGGTLDLARLHDGTNQNVSYSLPPVTLEDGGAIRFRASNGSSTHTVSAAITNAGSSFLRISGGNYVNTVNLTGPVSGGGSIAVVSESNVSSTTAGIRQVSVNSSDNSFSGDWTVVHQASGDDFAALRAGAANALGTGIVTVGTRASLINDASSGLNSLSGVVMNGVSSTLQLNQPWNKATASLALSGGSPAVVLGNAASSIGNLSGSTGAISGTGISSALAIQQT
;
A
#
# COMPACT_ATOMS: atom_id res chain seq x y z
N PHE A 1 -19.56 -10.68 -34.64
CA PHE A 1 -18.35 -10.20 -35.34
C PHE A 1 -17.90 -11.22 -36.38
N SER A 2 -17.54 -10.76 -37.59
CA SER A 2 -17.02 -11.65 -38.63
C SER A 2 -15.70 -12.29 -38.16
N VAL A 3 -15.36 -13.43 -38.74
CA VAL A 3 -14.09 -14.12 -38.44
C VAL A 3 -12.90 -13.22 -38.80
N VAL A 4 -12.98 -12.55 -39.95
CA VAL A 4 -12.01 -11.56 -40.42
C VAL A 4 -11.81 -10.44 -39.40
N TRP A 5 -12.87 -9.91 -38.80
CA TRP A 5 -12.71 -8.83 -37.82
C TRP A 5 -11.90 -9.26 -36.58
N ARG A 6 -12.11 -10.48 -36.09
CA ARG A 6 -11.38 -10.99 -34.92
C ARG A 6 -9.90 -11.26 -35.22
N HIS A 7 -9.62 -11.67 -36.45
CA HIS A 7 -8.27 -11.80 -36.99
C HIS A 7 -7.56 -10.44 -37.03
N GLU A 8 -8.21 -9.42 -37.61
CA GLU A 8 -7.66 -8.05 -37.64
C GLU A 8 -7.52 -7.44 -36.23
N ALA A 9 -8.40 -7.79 -35.29
CA ALA A 9 -8.26 -7.38 -33.89
C ALA A 9 -7.00 -7.98 -33.24
N GLY A 10 -6.61 -9.21 -33.59
CA GLY A 10 -5.35 -9.80 -33.14
C GLY A 10 -4.12 -9.01 -33.59
N HIS A 11 -4.12 -8.46 -34.81
CA HIS A 11 -3.05 -7.57 -35.29
C HIS A 11 -2.93 -6.29 -34.49
N ASN A 12 -4.08 -5.68 -34.17
CA ASN A 12 -4.10 -4.47 -33.35
C ASN A 12 -3.58 -4.71 -31.92
N TRP A 13 -3.57 -5.98 -31.48
CA TRP A 13 -3.02 -6.41 -30.20
C TRP A 13 -1.67 -7.13 -30.32
N GLY A 14 -0.97 -6.94 -31.45
CA GLY A 14 0.44 -7.33 -31.60
C GLY A 14 0.70 -8.73 -32.18
N SER A 15 -0.33 -9.48 -32.57
CA SER A 15 -0.17 -10.79 -33.23
C SER A 15 0.11 -10.65 -34.73
N SER A 16 0.90 -11.55 -35.32
CA SER A 16 1.23 -11.57 -36.76
C SER A 16 0.34 -12.55 -37.55
N HIS A 17 0.33 -12.43 -38.88
CA HIS A 17 -0.29 -13.42 -39.78
C HIS A 17 0.46 -14.76 -39.69
N TYR A 18 -0.26 -15.89 -39.62
CA TYR A 18 0.34 -17.24 -39.59
C TYR A 18 1.36 -17.46 -38.46
N GLU A 19 1.20 -16.72 -37.36
CA GLU A 19 2.05 -16.84 -36.18
C GLU A 19 1.78 -18.18 -35.48
N GLY A 20 2.69 -19.15 -35.64
CA GLY A 20 2.45 -20.55 -35.26
C GLY A 20 2.27 -21.52 -36.45
N GLY A 21 2.71 -21.14 -37.66
CA GLY A 21 2.78 -21.97 -38.87
C GLY A 21 3.68 -23.22 -38.78
N GLY A 22 3.43 -24.09 -37.78
CA GLY A 22 4.21 -25.28 -37.45
C GLY A 22 3.83 -25.90 -36.10
N LYS A 23 2.55 -26.32 -35.96
CA LYS A 23 1.87 -27.17 -34.94
C LYS A 23 2.62 -27.62 -33.67
N PRO A 24 2.00 -27.39 -32.49
CA PRO A 24 1.15 -28.43 -31.86
C PRO A 24 -0.35 -28.12 -31.80
N GLU A 25 -0.74 -26.84 -31.82
CA GLU A 25 -2.10 -26.40 -31.45
C GLU A 25 -3.12 -26.38 -32.62
N GLY A 26 -2.70 -26.59 -33.86
CA GLY A 26 -3.59 -26.59 -35.02
C GLY A 26 -4.04 -25.17 -35.45
N PRO A 27 -4.99 -25.06 -36.40
CA PRO A 27 -5.35 -23.78 -37.02
C PRO A 27 -5.99 -22.81 -36.03
N THR A 28 -5.44 -21.59 -35.93
CA THR A 28 -5.95 -20.51 -35.07
C THR A 28 -6.73 -19.46 -35.87
N ILE A 29 -7.29 -18.49 -35.14
CA ILE A 29 -7.92 -17.32 -35.75
C ILE A 29 -6.94 -16.51 -36.61
N MET A 30 -5.64 -16.47 -36.27
CA MET A 30 -4.59 -15.75 -37.01
C MET A 30 -3.96 -16.59 -38.14
N SER A 31 -4.18 -17.90 -38.14
CA SER A 31 -3.52 -18.84 -39.08
C SER A 31 -4.34 -19.18 -40.31
N ASP A 32 -5.68 -19.15 -40.26
CA ASP A 32 -6.52 -19.58 -41.40
C ASP A 32 -7.93 -18.97 -41.35
N ASN A 33 -8.18 -17.96 -40.50
CA ASN A 33 -9.53 -17.52 -40.18
C ASN A 33 -10.41 -18.71 -39.70
N SER A 34 -9.85 -19.61 -38.89
CA SER A 34 -10.62 -20.71 -38.30
C SER A 34 -11.41 -20.21 -37.08
N LEU A 35 -12.46 -20.93 -36.67
CA LEU A 35 -13.21 -20.59 -35.47
C LEU A 35 -12.49 -21.10 -34.20
N SER A 36 -12.26 -20.15 -33.29
CA SER A 36 -12.35 -20.32 -31.84
C SER A 36 -11.10 -20.63 -31.02
N ARG A 37 -9.93 -20.06 -31.35
CA ARG A 37 -8.91 -19.70 -30.34
C ARG A 37 -7.73 -18.91 -30.92
N PHE A 38 -7.08 -18.14 -30.05
CA PHE A 38 -5.68 -17.76 -30.23
C PHE A 38 -4.79 -18.95 -29.79
N SER A 39 -3.65 -19.17 -30.43
CA SER A 39 -2.62 -20.05 -29.86
C SER A 39 -2.05 -19.45 -28.59
N SER A 40 -1.38 -20.27 -27.78
CA SER A 40 -0.69 -19.79 -26.57
C SER A 40 0.28 -18.64 -26.88
N SER A 41 1.01 -18.69 -28.01
CA SER A 41 1.91 -17.62 -28.44
C SER A 41 1.19 -16.34 -28.88
N GLU A 42 0.05 -16.47 -29.56
CA GLU A 42 -0.77 -15.32 -29.97
C GLU A 42 -1.42 -14.64 -28.75
N LEU A 43 -1.91 -15.45 -27.79
CA LEU A 43 -2.48 -14.94 -26.54
C LEU A 43 -1.42 -14.21 -25.70
N ALA A 44 -0.22 -14.77 -25.57
CA ALA A 44 0.88 -14.14 -24.84
C ALA A 44 1.23 -12.75 -25.41
N LYS A 45 1.28 -12.59 -26.74
CA LYS A 45 1.51 -11.30 -27.38
C LYS A 45 0.37 -10.31 -27.13
N ILE A 46 -0.87 -10.77 -27.24
CA ILE A 46 -2.06 -9.98 -26.95
C ILE A 46 -2.02 -9.44 -25.52
N ILE A 47 -1.71 -10.30 -24.55
CA ILE A 47 -1.64 -9.92 -23.14
C ILE A 47 -0.44 -9.01 -22.86
N SER A 48 0.73 -9.30 -23.45
CA SER A 48 1.92 -8.43 -23.35
C SER A 48 1.63 -7.05 -23.94
N HIS A 49 1.01 -6.99 -25.12
CA HIS A 49 0.60 -5.73 -25.73
C HIS A 49 -0.38 -4.97 -24.84
N ARG A 50 -1.44 -5.62 -24.35
CA ARG A 50 -2.38 -5.02 -23.38
C ARG A 50 -1.63 -4.44 -22.17
N ASN A 51 -0.73 -5.21 -21.56
CA ASN A 51 0.02 -4.81 -20.38
C ASN A 51 0.95 -3.61 -20.63
N THR A 52 1.54 -3.48 -21.83
CA THR A 52 2.31 -2.26 -22.19
C THR A 52 1.44 -1.02 -22.38
N LYS A 53 0.12 -1.20 -22.48
CA LYS A 53 -0.83 -0.12 -22.75
C LYS A 53 -1.68 0.23 -21.53
N THR A 54 -1.65 -0.55 -20.44
CA THR A 54 -2.48 -0.33 -19.24
C THR A 54 -2.33 1.07 -18.63
N SER A 55 -1.13 1.67 -18.70
CA SER A 55 -0.86 3.03 -18.23
C SER A 55 -1.42 4.14 -19.13
N ILE A 56 -1.88 3.80 -20.34
CA ILE A 56 -2.49 4.71 -21.31
C ILE A 56 -3.92 4.30 -21.69
N LEU A 57 -4.50 3.31 -20.99
CA LEU A 57 -5.89 2.96 -21.17
C LEU A 57 -6.75 4.02 -20.48
N ASP A 58 -7.56 4.72 -21.27
CA ASP A 58 -8.58 5.59 -20.73
C ASP A 58 -9.65 4.75 -20.02
N THR A 59 -10.03 5.16 -18.81
CA THR A 59 -11.24 4.65 -18.18
C THR A 59 -12.43 5.24 -18.94
N LEU A 60 -13.01 4.47 -19.86
CA LEU A 60 -14.10 4.92 -20.73
C LEU A 60 -15.45 5.13 -20.01
N GLY A 61 -15.49 4.95 -18.68
CA GLY A 61 -16.73 4.96 -17.91
C GLY A 61 -17.58 3.72 -18.16
N VAL A 62 -18.85 3.77 -17.73
CA VAL A 62 -19.82 2.68 -17.93
C VAL A 62 -20.15 2.56 -19.42
N TYR A 63 -20.11 1.34 -19.97
CA TYR A 63 -20.48 1.11 -21.37
C TYR A 63 -21.92 1.61 -21.64
N PRO A 64 -22.17 2.37 -22.73
CA PRO A 64 -23.47 2.98 -23.02
C PRO A 64 -24.52 1.97 -23.50
N PHE A 65 -24.10 0.73 -23.78
CA PHE A 65 -24.97 -0.40 -24.07
C PHE A 65 -24.79 -1.43 -22.97
N PRO A 66 -25.86 -2.09 -22.51
CA PRO A 66 -25.71 -3.11 -21.51
C PRO A 66 -25.06 -4.33 -22.18
N LEU A 67 -24.17 -5.01 -21.48
CA LEU A 67 -23.53 -6.27 -21.83
C LEU A 67 -24.02 -7.34 -20.85
N PRO A 68 -24.15 -8.60 -21.26
CA PRO A 68 -24.40 -9.66 -20.30
C PRO A 68 -23.17 -9.88 -19.41
N PRO A 69 -23.37 -10.44 -18.21
CA PRO A 69 -22.25 -10.75 -17.33
C PRO A 69 -21.39 -11.89 -17.90
N ARG A 70 -20.20 -12.06 -17.33
CA ARG A 70 -19.29 -13.18 -17.62
C ARG A 70 -19.21 -14.07 -16.39
N ALA A 71 -19.76 -15.28 -16.52
CA ALA A 71 -19.58 -16.34 -15.55
C ALA A 71 -18.26 -17.08 -15.82
N SER A 72 -17.43 -17.21 -14.80
CA SER A 72 -16.18 -17.96 -14.79
C SER A 72 -16.45 -19.41 -14.34
N MET A 73 -15.41 -20.25 -14.29
CA MET A 73 -15.55 -21.62 -13.80
C MET A 73 -15.22 -21.68 -12.31
N ASP A 74 -16.02 -22.39 -11.53
CA ASP A 74 -15.80 -22.63 -10.11
C ASP A 74 -15.26 -24.02 -9.82
N ARG A 75 -14.60 -24.14 -8.67
CA ARG A 75 -14.04 -25.39 -8.18
C ARG A 75 -14.32 -25.53 -6.69
N ALA A 76 -14.67 -26.73 -6.24
CA ALA A 76 -14.79 -27.03 -4.81
C ALA A 76 -14.37 -28.46 -4.48
N VAL A 77 -14.18 -28.72 -3.19
CA VAL A 77 -13.81 -30.05 -2.70
C VAL A 77 -14.60 -30.41 -1.45
N PHE A 78 -14.71 -31.71 -1.19
CA PHE A 78 -15.42 -32.22 -0.01
C PHE A 78 -14.69 -33.39 0.64
N LEU A 79 -14.82 -33.53 1.96
CA LEU A 79 -14.18 -34.59 2.74
C LEU A 79 -15.20 -35.66 3.15
N ASN A 80 -14.90 -36.95 2.97
CA ASN A 80 -15.69 -38.08 3.50
C ASN A 80 -17.21 -37.97 3.27
N ALA A 81 -17.61 -37.60 2.05
CA ALA A 81 -19.01 -37.36 1.65
C ALA A 81 -19.73 -36.20 2.39
N SER A 82 -18.99 -35.26 3.00
CA SER A 82 -19.55 -34.08 3.66
C SER A 82 -20.05 -33.04 2.64
N PRO A 83 -21.13 -32.30 2.94
CA PRO A 83 -21.53 -31.17 2.11
C PRO A 83 -20.47 -30.06 2.04
N VAL A 84 -20.39 -29.38 0.89
CA VAL A 84 -19.56 -28.17 0.69
C VAL A 84 -20.42 -27.03 0.16
N THR A 85 -20.18 -25.81 0.65
CA THR A 85 -20.83 -24.59 0.18
C THR A 85 -19.90 -23.84 -0.79
N ILE A 86 -20.44 -23.36 -1.92
CA ILE A 86 -19.69 -22.82 -3.05
C ILE A 86 -20.26 -21.45 -3.44
N ASP A 87 -19.45 -20.40 -3.31
CA ASP A 87 -19.76 -19.05 -3.77
C ASP A 87 -19.41 -18.86 -5.25
N VAL A 88 -20.33 -19.29 -6.11
CA VAL A 88 -20.13 -19.31 -7.57
C VAL A 88 -20.08 -17.95 -8.24
N ILE A 89 -20.36 -16.86 -7.51
CA ILE A 89 -20.32 -15.49 -8.04
C ILE A 89 -18.95 -14.83 -7.76
N ALA A 90 -18.14 -15.43 -6.89
CA ALA A 90 -16.92 -14.79 -6.38
C ALA A 90 -15.91 -14.37 -7.47
N ASN A 91 -15.83 -15.13 -8.57
CA ASN A 91 -14.92 -14.89 -9.70
C ASN A 91 -15.66 -14.48 -10.99
N ASP A 92 -16.94 -14.13 -10.87
CA ASP A 92 -17.77 -13.64 -11.97
C ASP A 92 -17.65 -12.13 -12.08
N SER A 93 -17.88 -11.61 -13.29
CA SER A 93 -17.70 -10.18 -13.57
C SER A 93 -18.76 -9.65 -14.51
N ASP A 94 -19.14 -8.39 -14.34
CA ASP A 94 -19.95 -7.65 -15.29
C ASP A 94 -19.17 -6.47 -15.86
N SER A 95 -19.21 -6.29 -17.19
CA SER A 95 -18.44 -5.23 -17.87
C SER A 95 -19.05 -3.83 -17.69
N ASN A 96 -20.33 -3.75 -17.34
CA ASN A 96 -21.02 -2.51 -17.00
C ASN A 96 -20.91 -2.17 -15.50
N GLY A 97 -20.36 -3.09 -14.69
CA GLY A 97 -20.29 -2.94 -13.24
C GLY A 97 -21.62 -3.24 -12.54
N ASP A 98 -22.57 -3.89 -13.24
CA ASP A 98 -23.85 -4.25 -12.66
C ASP A 98 -23.71 -5.35 -11.59
N ALA A 99 -24.56 -5.28 -10.56
CA ALA A 99 -24.56 -6.27 -9.50
C ALA A 99 -25.00 -7.65 -10.03
N LEU A 100 -24.31 -8.70 -9.58
CA LEU A 100 -24.57 -10.08 -9.99
C LEU A 100 -25.39 -10.84 -8.95
N SER A 101 -26.27 -11.73 -9.43
CA SER A 101 -27.06 -12.62 -8.58
C SER A 101 -27.18 -14.03 -9.18
N LEU A 102 -27.27 -15.04 -8.31
CA LEU A 102 -27.43 -16.43 -8.72
C LEU A 102 -28.86 -16.68 -9.23
N LEU A 103 -29.00 -16.97 -10.52
CA LEU A 103 -30.29 -17.18 -11.16
C LEU A 103 -30.79 -18.62 -10.97
N SER A 104 -30.06 -19.64 -11.43
CA SER A 104 -30.51 -21.03 -11.36
C SER A 104 -29.39 -22.07 -11.50
N PHE A 105 -29.67 -23.31 -11.12
CA PHE A 105 -28.79 -24.49 -11.24
C PHE A 105 -29.67 -25.77 -11.16
N PRO A 106 -29.19 -26.94 -11.62
CA PRO A 106 -29.97 -28.19 -11.56
C PRO A 106 -30.10 -28.70 -10.11
N SER A 107 -31.04 -29.61 -9.84
CA SER A 107 -31.21 -30.22 -8.51
C SER A 107 -30.17 -31.32 -8.21
N GLN A 108 -29.51 -31.84 -9.24
CA GLN A 108 -28.45 -32.84 -9.13
C GLN A 108 -27.30 -32.52 -10.08
N SER A 109 -26.11 -32.93 -9.70
CA SER A 109 -24.91 -32.90 -10.54
C SER A 109 -24.83 -34.10 -11.48
N VAL A 110 -23.82 -34.12 -12.36
CA VAL A 110 -23.64 -35.18 -13.37
C VAL A 110 -23.39 -36.56 -12.73
N GLU A 111 -22.64 -36.63 -11.62
CA GLU A 111 -22.37 -37.88 -10.90
C GLU A 111 -23.37 -38.13 -9.76
N GLY A 112 -24.51 -37.43 -9.75
CA GLY A 112 -25.64 -37.72 -8.87
C GLY A 112 -25.59 -37.11 -7.47
N GLY A 113 -24.66 -36.20 -7.19
CA GLY A 113 -24.68 -35.36 -5.99
C GLY A 113 -25.90 -34.43 -5.97
N THR A 114 -26.37 -34.04 -4.78
CA THR A 114 -27.52 -33.14 -4.62
C THR A 114 -27.07 -31.69 -4.47
N LEU A 115 -27.85 -30.78 -5.05
CA LEU A 115 -27.57 -29.35 -5.08
C LEU A 115 -28.70 -28.57 -4.38
N SER A 116 -28.36 -27.67 -3.48
CA SER A 116 -29.34 -26.78 -2.82
C SER A 116 -28.82 -25.36 -2.67
N ARG A 117 -29.73 -24.37 -2.62
CA ARG A 117 -29.36 -22.95 -2.47
C ARG A 117 -29.12 -22.62 -1.00
N SER A 118 -28.00 -21.97 -0.70
CA SER A 118 -27.72 -21.30 0.57
C SER A 118 -28.07 -19.82 0.40
N VAL A 119 -29.13 -19.33 1.05
CA VAL A 119 -29.66 -17.98 0.78
C VAL A 119 -29.01 -16.95 1.69
N GLY A 120 -28.39 -15.92 1.09
CA GLY A 120 -27.84 -14.76 1.81
C GLY A 120 -26.70 -15.04 2.79
N THR A 121 -26.03 -16.18 2.67
CA THR A 121 -24.96 -16.65 3.56
C THR A 121 -23.56 -16.27 3.10
N GLY A 122 -23.38 -15.98 1.81
CA GLY A 122 -22.10 -15.61 1.22
C GLY A 122 -21.69 -14.15 1.47
N PRO A 123 -20.45 -13.78 1.10
CA PRO A 123 -19.93 -12.41 1.25
C PRO A 123 -20.85 -11.35 0.61
N GLY A 124 -21.17 -10.30 1.37
CA GLY A 124 -22.10 -9.27 0.92
C GLY A 124 -23.56 -9.70 0.90
N GLY A 125 -23.91 -10.83 1.52
CA GLY A 125 -25.28 -11.35 1.60
C GLY A 125 -25.75 -11.99 0.28
N ARG A 126 -24.82 -12.48 -0.55
CA ARG A 126 -25.16 -13.18 -1.80
C ARG A 126 -25.44 -14.67 -1.57
N ASP A 127 -26.21 -15.25 -2.49
CA ASP A 127 -26.57 -16.67 -2.46
C ASP A 127 -25.38 -17.56 -2.88
N GLU A 128 -25.26 -18.73 -2.26
CA GLU A 128 -24.27 -19.76 -2.57
C GLU A 128 -24.96 -21.09 -2.95
N ILE A 129 -24.20 -22.05 -3.48
CA ILE A 129 -24.69 -23.40 -3.78
C ILE A 129 -24.07 -24.39 -2.79
N VAL A 130 -24.91 -25.17 -2.10
CA VAL A 130 -24.47 -26.33 -1.30
C VAL A 130 -24.50 -27.57 -2.18
N TYR A 131 -23.34 -28.18 -2.37
CA TYR A 131 -23.18 -29.48 -3.01
C TYR A 131 -23.04 -30.58 -1.94
N THR A 132 -23.88 -31.61 -2.01
CA THR A 132 -23.72 -32.83 -1.22
C THR A 132 -23.41 -34.00 -2.15
N PRO A 133 -22.24 -34.66 -2.02
CA PRO A 133 -21.83 -35.74 -2.90
C PRO A 133 -22.75 -36.96 -2.82
N ALA A 134 -22.83 -37.72 -3.91
CA ALA A 134 -23.54 -38.99 -3.92
C ALA A 134 -22.87 -40.00 -2.97
N ALA A 135 -23.67 -40.88 -2.35
CA ALA A 135 -23.14 -41.93 -1.48
C ALA A 135 -22.16 -42.82 -2.26
N GLY A 136 -20.94 -42.98 -1.74
CA GLY A 136 -19.88 -43.76 -2.40
C GLY A 136 -19.08 -43.01 -3.46
N PHE A 137 -19.40 -41.75 -3.76
CA PHE A 137 -18.58 -40.89 -4.61
C PHE A 137 -17.32 -40.45 -3.85
N ALA A 138 -16.28 -41.29 -3.93
CA ALA A 138 -15.04 -41.14 -3.18
C ALA A 138 -13.85 -40.69 -4.04
N THR A 139 -13.97 -40.75 -5.38
CA THR A 139 -12.91 -40.44 -6.35
C THR A 139 -13.50 -39.86 -7.64
N GLY A 140 -12.70 -39.12 -8.41
CA GLY A 140 -13.11 -38.52 -9.68
C GLY A 140 -13.61 -37.08 -9.53
N THR A 141 -14.13 -36.52 -10.61
CA THR A 141 -14.66 -35.15 -10.65
C THR A 141 -16.13 -35.20 -11.02
N ASP A 142 -16.96 -34.54 -10.23
CA ASP A 142 -18.36 -34.29 -10.53
C ASP A 142 -18.52 -32.84 -11.00
N ARG A 143 -19.58 -32.56 -11.75
CA ARG A 143 -19.79 -31.24 -12.38
C ARG A 143 -21.25 -30.87 -12.48
N PHE A 144 -21.52 -29.57 -12.47
CA PHE A 144 -22.84 -29.02 -12.75
C PHE A 144 -22.72 -27.61 -13.31
N SER A 145 -23.73 -27.17 -14.08
CA SER A 145 -23.81 -25.79 -14.57
C SER A 145 -24.63 -24.92 -13.63
N TYR A 146 -24.31 -23.63 -13.57
CA TYR A 146 -25.14 -22.62 -12.92
C TYR A 146 -25.38 -21.44 -13.87
N ARG A 147 -26.38 -20.61 -13.55
CA ARG A 147 -26.66 -19.37 -14.26
C ARG A 147 -26.66 -18.22 -13.27
N ILE A 148 -26.03 -17.13 -13.65
CA ILE A 148 -26.10 -15.84 -12.96
C ILE A 148 -26.92 -14.86 -13.81
N GLN A 149 -27.30 -13.74 -13.21
CA GLN A 149 -27.85 -12.58 -13.93
C GLN A 149 -27.30 -11.27 -13.37
N ASP A 150 -27.20 -10.27 -14.24
CA ASP A 150 -26.92 -8.88 -13.83
C ASP A 150 -28.19 -8.17 -13.29
N ALA A 151 -28.02 -6.94 -12.82
CA ALA A 151 -29.11 -6.09 -12.31
C ALA A 151 -30.17 -5.73 -13.36
N THR A 152 -29.86 -5.90 -14.65
CA THR A 152 -30.77 -5.69 -15.78
C THR A 152 -31.51 -6.97 -16.19
N GLY A 153 -31.20 -8.11 -15.54
CA GLY A 153 -31.81 -9.41 -15.77
C GLY A 153 -31.17 -10.22 -16.90
N ARG A 154 -29.97 -9.87 -17.37
CA ARG A 154 -29.31 -10.62 -18.44
C ARG A 154 -28.49 -11.77 -17.88
N PRO A 155 -28.64 -12.98 -18.45
CA PRO A 155 -28.03 -14.15 -17.86
C PRO A 155 -26.66 -14.50 -18.45
N ALA A 156 -25.84 -15.18 -17.66
CA ALA A 156 -24.66 -15.93 -18.11
C ALA A 156 -24.66 -17.34 -17.52
N THR A 157 -23.93 -18.26 -18.14
CA THR A 157 -23.82 -19.66 -17.68
C THR A 157 -22.38 -19.96 -17.31
N GLY A 158 -22.17 -20.45 -16.08
CA GLY A 158 -20.90 -20.94 -15.59
C GLY A 158 -20.98 -22.43 -15.25
N TYR A 159 -19.83 -23.00 -14.86
CA TYR A 159 -19.71 -24.41 -14.52
C TYR A 159 -18.93 -24.58 -13.22
N VAL A 160 -19.35 -25.53 -12.40
CA VAL A 160 -18.65 -25.95 -11.18
C VAL A 160 -18.09 -27.34 -11.38
N ALA A 161 -16.83 -27.55 -10.99
CA ALA A 161 -16.22 -28.86 -10.84
C ALA A 161 -15.95 -29.16 -9.36
N VAL A 162 -16.41 -30.31 -8.87
CA VAL A 162 -16.23 -30.72 -7.47
C VAL A 162 -15.54 -32.08 -7.38
N ARG A 163 -14.63 -32.24 -6.42
CA ARG A 163 -13.96 -33.53 -6.19
C ARG A 163 -13.82 -33.85 -4.69
N PRO A 164 -13.77 -35.14 -4.32
CA PRO A 164 -13.40 -35.54 -2.96
C PRO A 164 -11.94 -35.22 -2.67
N VAL A 165 -11.65 -34.87 -1.42
CA VAL A 165 -10.29 -34.73 -0.87
C VAL A 165 -10.11 -35.69 0.30
N GLY A 166 -8.87 -36.13 0.53
CA GLY A 166 -8.55 -37.04 1.62
C GLY A 166 -8.41 -36.29 2.94
N GLU A 167 -8.32 -37.01 4.05
CA GLU A 167 -7.71 -36.43 5.25
C GLU A 167 -6.25 -36.05 4.91
N SER A 168 -5.64 -35.07 5.61
CA SER A 168 -4.21 -34.80 5.43
C SER A 168 -3.41 -35.96 6.01
N LEU A 169 -2.89 -36.82 5.14
CA LEU A 169 -2.28 -38.09 5.47
C LEU A 169 -0.79 -38.01 5.10
N LEU A 170 -0.01 -37.34 5.95
CA LEU A 170 1.43 -37.21 5.74
C LEU A 170 2.15 -38.52 6.12
N PRO A 171 3.05 -39.04 5.27
CA PRO A 171 3.86 -40.19 5.62
C PRO A 171 4.85 -39.83 6.73
N VAL A 172 5.11 -40.78 7.63
CA VAL A 172 6.17 -40.66 8.65
C VAL A 172 7.55 -40.95 8.08
N ASP A 173 7.61 -41.70 6.97
CA ASP A 173 8.82 -41.92 6.18
C ASP A 173 8.45 -42.03 4.70
N HIS A 174 9.26 -41.42 3.84
CA HIS A 174 9.00 -41.35 2.41
C HIS A 174 10.31 -41.37 1.63
N TRP A 175 10.62 -42.52 1.04
CA TRP A 175 11.73 -42.68 0.10
C TRP A 175 11.17 -42.57 -1.31
N LYS A 176 11.36 -41.39 -1.92
CA LYS A 176 10.90 -41.12 -3.29
C LYS A 176 11.59 -42.02 -4.32
N LEU A 177 12.87 -42.33 -4.11
CA LEU A 177 13.73 -43.07 -5.05
C LEU A 177 14.02 -42.30 -6.36
N ASP A 178 14.02 -40.96 -6.24
CA ASP A 178 14.13 -40.02 -7.34
C ASP A 178 15.56 -39.67 -7.77
N GLU A 179 16.55 -40.24 -7.09
CA GLU A 179 17.95 -39.89 -7.28
C GLU A 179 18.40 -40.21 -8.71
N ALA A 180 19.07 -39.24 -9.35
CA ALA A 180 19.58 -39.40 -10.71
C ALA A 180 20.62 -40.51 -10.83
N SER A 181 21.40 -40.72 -9.76
CA SER A 181 22.49 -41.67 -9.66
C SER A 181 22.98 -41.77 -8.21
N GLY A 182 23.93 -42.68 -7.96
CA GLY A 182 24.58 -42.83 -6.66
C GLY A 182 23.93 -43.90 -5.79
N THR A 183 24.31 -43.93 -4.52
CA THR A 183 23.93 -45.00 -3.58
C THR A 183 22.97 -44.54 -2.50
N ILE A 184 22.52 -43.29 -2.50
CA ILE A 184 21.66 -42.76 -1.44
C ILE A 184 20.20 -42.90 -1.89
N ALA A 185 19.35 -43.43 -1.01
CA ALA A 185 17.90 -43.30 -1.11
C ALA A 185 17.45 -42.27 -0.07
N ALA A 186 17.22 -41.02 -0.48
CA ALA A 186 16.86 -39.96 0.44
C ALA A 186 15.45 -40.17 1.00
N ASN A 187 15.29 -39.81 2.28
CA ASN A 187 13.99 -39.78 2.93
C ASN A 187 13.54 -38.33 3.07
N SER A 188 12.39 -37.99 2.48
CA SER A 188 11.86 -36.63 2.48
C SER A 188 11.16 -36.24 3.79
N ALA A 189 10.81 -37.20 4.64
CA ALA A 189 10.08 -36.95 5.89
C ALA A 189 11.00 -36.70 7.09
N ARG A 190 12.18 -37.36 7.15
CA ARG A 190 13.17 -37.19 8.22
C ARG A 190 14.54 -37.71 7.80
N THR A 191 15.56 -37.49 8.64
CA THR A 191 16.94 -37.92 8.42
C THR A 191 17.14 -39.44 8.61
N LEU A 192 16.45 -40.26 7.82
CA LEU A 192 16.56 -41.72 7.80
C LEU A 192 16.70 -42.21 6.35
N ASN A 193 17.83 -41.86 5.73
CA ASN A 193 18.13 -42.25 4.36
C ASN A 193 18.49 -43.74 4.25
N GLY A 194 18.15 -44.35 3.12
CA GLY A 194 18.60 -45.68 2.74
C GLY A 194 19.90 -45.65 1.93
N THR A 195 20.46 -46.83 1.70
CA THR A 195 21.66 -47.03 0.87
C THR A 195 21.46 -48.15 -0.15
N HIS A 196 21.51 -47.83 -1.44
CA HIS A 196 21.51 -48.79 -2.54
C HIS A 196 22.81 -49.60 -2.55
N GLN A 197 22.71 -50.91 -2.79
CA GLN A 197 23.83 -51.84 -2.69
C GLN A 197 23.77 -52.90 -3.80
N ASN A 198 24.96 -53.43 -4.12
CA ASN A 198 25.24 -54.58 -4.99
C ASN A 198 24.65 -54.55 -6.41
N GLY A 199 24.45 -53.37 -6.99
CA GLY A 199 23.96 -53.26 -8.37
C GLY A 199 22.55 -52.73 -8.51
N ALA A 200 21.87 -52.37 -7.41
CA ALA A 200 20.65 -51.58 -7.47
C ALA A 200 20.90 -50.28 -8.28
N VAL A 201 20.12 -50.07 -9.33
CA VAL A 201 20.33 -49.00 -10.32
C VAL A 201 19.33 -47.88 -10.10
N ALA A 202 19.79 -46.75 -9.56
CA ALA A 202 19.00 -45.52 -9.44
C ALA A 202 18.87 -44.79 -10.80
N GLY A 203 17.98 -43.78 -10.85
CA GLY A 203 17.77 -42.96 -12.04
C GLY A 203 16.99 -43.65 -13.16
N GLN A 204 16.29 -44.74 -12.86
CA GLN A 204 15.40 -45.40 -13.82
C GLN A 204 14.09 -44.61 -13.94
N ALA A 205 13.33 -44.83 -15.02
CA ALA A 205 12.02 -44.21 -15.15
C ALA A 205 11.08 -44.66 -14.02
N GLY A 206 10.44 -43.71 -13.35
CA GLY A 206 9.46 -43.96 -12.30
C GLY A 206 8.11 -44.45 -12.86
N ALA A 207 7.12 -44.54 -11.97
CA ALA A 207 5.75 -44.91 -12.31
C ALA A 207 5.04 -43.88 -13.21
N ASN A 208 5.28 -42.59 -13.00
CA ASN A 208 4.69 -41.49 -13.76
C ASN A 208 5.50 -40.18 -13.58
N ALA A 209 5.01 -39.07 -14.12
CA ALA A 209 5.69 -37.78 -14.03
C ALA A 209 5.81 -37.22 -12.59
N VAL A 210 4.92 -37.61 -11.68
CA VAL A 210 4.93 -37.18 -10.28
C VAL A 210 5.96 -37.93 -9.47
N THR A 211 6.07 -39.24 -9.69
CA THR A 211 7.09 -40.07 -9.05
C THR A 211 8.42 -40.02 -9.78
N ASN A 212 8.47 -39.43 -10.99
CA ASN A 212 9.65 -39.07 -11.78
C ASN A 212 10.63 -40.23 -12.07
N ARG A 213 11.35 -40.72 -11.06
CA ARG A 213 12.33 -41.80 -11.19
C ARG A 213 12.08 -42.92 -10.18
N GLY A 214 12.69 -44.07 -10.46
CA GLY A 214 12.69 -45.21 -9.57
C GLY A 214 14.02 -45.95 -9.57
N VAL A 215 14.03 -47.08 -8.87
CA VAL A 215 15.22 -47.92 -8.73
C VAL A 215 14.94 -49.32 -9.26
N TYR A 216 15.85 -49.82 -10.09
CA TYR A 216 15.81 -51.20 -10.59
C TYR A 216 16.66 -52.14 -9.71
N PHE A 217 16.11 -53.33 -9.46
CA PHE A 217 16.75 -54.44 -8.76
C PHE A 217 16.77 -55.66 -9.69
N ALA A 218 17.93 -56.31 -9.85
CA ALA A 218 18.10 -57.40 -10.82
C ALA A 218 17.57 -58.76 -10.32
N GLY A 219 17.22 -58.88 -9.04
CA GLY A 219 16.69 -60.10 -8.44
C GLY A 219 17.74 -61.07 -7.91
N ASP A 220 19.00 -60.63 -7.79
CA ASP A 220 20.10 -61.49 -7.33
C ASP A 220 20.51 -61.17 -5.90
N ASN A 221 21.14 -60.01 -5.68
CA ASN A 221 21.58 -59.58 -4.34
C ASN A 221 21.44 -58.07 -4.10
N ASP A 222 20.84 -57.37 -5.06
CA ASP A 222 20.55 -55.95 -5.08
C ASP A 222 19.55 -55.60 -3.97
N ARG A 223 19.72 -54.43 -3.36
CA ARG A 223 18.88 -53.98 -2.25
C ARG A 223 19.08 -52.52 -1.94
N THR A 224 18.14 -51.96 -1.20
CA THR A 224 18.34 -50.73 -0.43
C THR A 224 18.30 -51.07 1.05
N SER A 225 19.36 -50.77 1.80
CA SER A 225 19.37 -50.96 3.26
C SER A 225 19.01 -49.66 3.98
N ILE A 226 18.10 -49.74 4.95
CA ILE A 226 17.63 -48.62 5.76
C ILE A 226 17.88 -48.98 7.22
N SER A 227 18.53 -48.09 7.97
CA SER A 227 18.73 -48.26 9.41
C SER A 227 17.39 -48.44 10.13
N ALA A 228 17.39 -49.13 11.28
CA ALA A 228 16.16 -49.48 11.98
C ALA A 228 15.22 -48.27 12.15
N PRO A 229 14.02 -48.27 11.54
CA PRO A 229 13.16 -47.10 11.52
C PRO A 229 12.47 -46.83 12.87
N GLY A 230 12.43 -47.82 13.76
CA GLY A 230 12.00 -47.67 15.14
C GLY A 230 10.48 -47.63 15.34
N TYR A 231 9.68 -48.09 14.36
CA TYR A 231 8.25 -48.26 14.57
C TYR A 231 7.98 -49.32 15.64
N ASN A 232 6.93 -49.15 16.44
CA ASN A 232 6.42 -50.18 17.34
C ASN A 232 4.92 -49.97 17.51
N THR A 233 4.13 -50.58 16.63
CA THR A 233 2.70 -50.26 16.46
C THR A 233 1.93 -51.48 15.98
N ALA A 234 0.61 -51.51 16.18
CA ALA A 234 -0.31 -52.45 15.54
C ALA A 234 -1.17 -51.78 14.44
N THR A 235 -0.79 -50.55 14.08
CA THR A 235 -1.49 -49.68 13.12
C THR A 235 -0.46 -48.98 12.26
N LEU A 236 -0.40 -49.30 10.97
CA LEU A 236 0.58 -48.78 10.02
C LEU A 236 0.16 -49.10 8.58
N THR A 237 0.49 -48.26 7.62
CA THR A 237 0.39 -48.60 6.19
C THR A 237 1.71 -48.39 5.49
N ILE A 238 2.10 -49.35 4.65
CA ILE A 238 3.23 -49.20 3.71
C ILE A 238 2.67 -49.20 2.29
N THR A 239 3.10 -48.25 1.46
CA THR A 239 2.78 -48.20 0.02
C THR A 239 4.06 -48.16 -0.81
N THR A 240 4.01 -48.74 -2.00
CA THR A 240 5.09 -48.64 -3.00
C THR A 240 4.49 -48.79 -4.39
N TRP A 241 5.03 -48.04 -5.35
CA TRP A 241 4.86 -48.41 -6.75
C TRP A 241 5.79 -49.58 -7.05
N VAL A 242 5.28 -50.55 -7.81
CA VAL A 242 6.00 -51.77 -8.17
C VAL A 242 5.75 -52.10 -9.63
N LYS A 243 6.81 -52.48 -10.34
CA LYS A 243 6.75 -53.05 -11.68
C LYS A 243 7.67 -54.25 -11.76
N ARG A 244 7.12 -55.41 -12.09
CA ARG A 244 7.91 -56.64 -12.22
C ARG A 244 8.69 -56.69 -13.52
N ASP A 245 9.85 -57.35 -13.46
CA ASP A 245 10.65 -57.74 -14.61
C ASP A 245 10.68 -59.28 -14.76
N GLY A 246 9.61 -59.81 -15.35
CA GLY A 246 9.45 -61.23 -15.59
C GLY A 246 9.23 -62.05 -14.32
N ALA A 247 9.66 -63.31 -14.38
CA ALA A 247 9.54 -64.25 -13.27
C ALA A 247 10.21 -63.74 -12.00
N GLN A 248 9.55 -63.94 -10.87
CA GLN A 248 10.00 -63.49 -9.56
C GLN A 248 10.52 -64.65 -8.74
N ASN A 249 11.51 -64.38 -7.89
CA ASN A 249 11.89 -65.30 -6.84
C ASN A 249 10.73 -65.47 -5.86
N ALA A 250 10.46 -66.70 -5.44
CA ALA A 250 9.44 -66.99 -4.44
C ALA A 250 9.77 -66.22 -3.15
N TRP A 251 8.76 -65.60 -2.54
CA TRP A 251 8.85 -64.86 -1.30
C TRP A 251 9.74 -63.61 -1.35
N ALA A 252 9.95 -63.02 -2.53
CA ALA A 252 10.68 -61.78 -2.69
C ALA A 252 9.90 -60.58 -2.11
N PRO A 253 10.44 -59.84 -1.13
CA PRO A 253 9.74 -58.71 -0.52
C PRO A 253 9.93 -57.41 -1.32
N PHE A 254 8.98 -56.49 -1.21
CA PHE A 254 9.20 -55.09 -1.61
C PHE A 254 9.85 -54.33 -0.46
N VAL A 255 9.29 -54.48 0.74
CA VAL A 255 9.76 -53.89 1.99
C VAL A 255 9.73 -54.96 3.06
N LEU A 256 10.85 -55.17 3.77
CA LEU A 256 10.93 -56.13 4.87
C LEU A 256 11.94 -55.69 5.93
N THR A 257 11.59 -55.84 7.21
CA THR A 257 12.55 -55.91 8.32
C THR A 257 12.66 -57.35 8.80
N ARG A 258 13.88 -57.81 9.07
CA ARG A 258 14.12 -59.10 9.72
C ARG A 258 15.35 -59.05 10.62
N GLY A 259 15.16 -59.29 11.91
CA GLY A 259 16.21 -59.48 12.90
C GLY A 259 15.67 -59.65 14.33
N GLY A 260 16.16 -60.67 15.05
CA GLY A 260 15.64 -61.02 16.38
C GLY A 260 14.16 -61.42 16.32
N SER A 261 13.31 -60.75 17.10
CA SER A 261 11.85 -60.92 17.07
C SER A 261 11.12 -60.00 16.06
N SER A 262 11.84 -59.17 15.31
CA SER A 262 11.28 -58.23 14.33
C SER A 262 11.24 -58.89 12.95
N VAL A 263 10.08 -59.35 12.51
CA VAL A 263 9.84 -59.85 11.14
C VAL A 263 8.52 -59.30 10.63
N ALA A 264 8.61 -58.29 9.77
CA ALA A 264 7.46 -57.66 9.16
C ALA A 264 7.75 -57.09 7.78
N GLY A 265 6.75 -57.11 6.90
CA GLY A 265 6.83 -56.56 5.57
C GLY A 265 5.85 -57.20 4.61
N PHE A 266 5.99 -56.87 3.33
CA PHE A 266 5.11 -57.39 2.28
C PHE A 266 5.84 -57.46 0.93
N GLY A 267 5.32 -58.31 0.05
CA GLY A 267 5.86 -58.53 -1.29
C GLY A 267 5.16 -59.73 -1.92
N PHE A 268 5.91 -60.60 -2.59
CA PHE A 268 5.36 -61.77 -3.27
C PHE A 268 5.26 -63.02 -2.38
N GLY A 269 4.36 -63.92 -2.77
CA GLY A 269 4.28 -65.29 -2.27
C GLY A 269 5.10 -66.26 -3.12
N GLU A 270 4.57 -67.48 -3.31
CA GLU A 270 5.18 -68.46 -4.22
C GLU A 270 5.00 -68.07 -5.69
N THR A 271 3.95 -67.30 -5.99
CA THR A 271 3.73 -66.68 -7.30
C THR A 271 3.75 -65.14 -7.11
N PRO A 272 3.56 -64.33 -8.16
CA PRO A 272 3.61 -62.87 -8.03
C PRO A 272 2.33 -62.27 -7.40
N GLU A 273 1.63 -63.01 -6.54
CA GLU A 273 0.54 -62.49 -5.71
C GLU A 273 1.07 -61.82 -4.44
N LEU A 274 0.39 -60.75 -4.01
CA LEU A 274 0.78 -60.05 -2.79
C LEU A 274 0.61 -60.93 -1.54
N ARG A 275 1.62 -60.94 -0.67
CA ARG A 275 1.63 -61.55 0.66
C ARG A 275 2.23 -60.58 1.66
N TYR A 276 1.99 -60.83 2.94
CA TYR A 276 2.59 -60.07 4.03
C TYR A 276 3.12 -60.99 5.11
N THR A 277 3.98 -60.44 5.96
CA THR A 277 4.31 -61.04 7.25
C THR A 277 4.30 -59.98 8.34
N TRP A 278 3.89 -60.36 9.53
CA TRP A 278 3.86 -59.50 10.72
C TRP A 278 4.11 -60.36 11.96
N ASN A 279 5.11 -60.03 12.78
CA ASN A 279 5.59 -60.88 13.88
C ASN A 279 5.95 -62.31 13.41
N ASP A 280 6.54 -62.45 12.21
CA ASP A 280 6.85 -63.75 11.56
C ASP A 280 5.61 -64.65 11.36
N ALA A 281 4.42 -64.05 11.26
CA ALA A 281 3.15 -64.73 10.99
C ALA A 281 2.41 -64.10 9.79
N GLY A 282 1.29 -64.71 9.37
CA GLY A 282 0.41 -64.19 8.31
C GLY A 282 0.87 -64.43 6.87
N TYR A 283 2.08 -64.97 6.66
CA TYR A 283 2.63 -65.29 5.33
C TYR A 283 1.84 -66.39 4.60
N ASP A 284 1.07 -67.18 5.33
CA ASP A 284 0.17 -68.23 4.84
C ASP A 284 -1.17 -67.67 4.31
N PHE A 285 -1.53 -66.42 4.65
CA PHE A 285 -2.75 -65.79 4.14
C PHE A 285 -2.72 -65.66 2.63
N ALA A 286 -3.65 -66.33 1.95
CA ALA A 286 -3.87 -66.26 0.51
C ALA A 286 -4.99 -65.27 0.19
N PRO A 287 -4.68 -64.11 -0.43
CA PRO A 287 -5.70 -63.16 -0.85
C PRO A 287 -6.75 -63.81 -1.75
N SER A 288 -8.02 -63.53 -1.48
CA SER A 288 -9.15 -63.89 -2.35
C SER A 288 -9.95 -62.61 -2.65
N PRO A 289 -9.99 -62.14 -3.91
CA PRO A 289 -9.26 -62.67 -5.07
C PRO A 289 -7.74 -62.57 -4.93
N ALA A 290 -7.00 -63.38 -5.70
CA ALA A 290 -5.55 -63.28 -5.75
C ALA A 290 -5.13 -61.90 -6.27
N LEU A 291 -4.32 -61.18 -5.50
CA LEU A 291 -3.81 -59.86 -5.86
C LEU A 291 -2.50 -60.00 -6.63
N THR A 292 -2.59 -60.46 -7.87
CA THR A 292 -1.42 -60.75 -8.73
C THR A 292 -0.92 -59.48 -9.42
N VAL A 293 0.35 -59.14 -9.24
CA VAL A 293 0.96 -57.99 -9.92
C VAL A 293 1.22 -58.37 -11.39
N PRO A 294 0.66 -57.64 -12.38
CA PRO A 294 0.91 -57.88 -13.81
C PRO A 294 2.39 -57.66 -14.19
N ASP A 295 2.82 -58.28 -15.29
CA ASP A 295 4.22 -58.22 -15.73
C ASP A 295 4.47 -56.95 -16.54
N GLY A 296 5.59 -56.26 -16.29
CA GLY A 296 5.96 -55.06 -17.06
C GLY A 296 5.07 -53.83 -16.85
N GLU A 297 4.10 -53.89 -15.94
CA GLU A 297 3.15 -52.81 -15.64
C GLU A 297 3.40 -52.22 -14.25
N TRP A 298 3.38 -50.88 -14.14
CA TRP A 298 3.42 -50.19 -12.86
C TRP A 298 2.09 -50.32 -12.13
N CYS A 299 2.17 -50.76 -10.87
CA CYS A 299 1.02 -50.88 -9.97
C CYS A 299 1.35 -50.21 -8.63
N LEU A 300 0.35 -49.66 -7.97
CA LEU A 300 0.49 -49.22 -6.59
C LEU A 300 0.05 -50.36 -5.66
N ALA A 301 1.01 -50.89 -4.88
CA ALA A 301 0.78 -51.94 -3.90
C ALA A 301 0.81 -51.36 -2.49
N ALA A 302 -0.08 -51.82 -1.61
CA ALA A 302 -0.11 -51.39 -0.22
C ALA A 302 -0.44 -52.52 0.75
N MET A 303 0.14 -52.42 1.95
CA MET A 303 -0.21 -53.21 3.12
C MET A 303 -0.72 -52.27 4.21
N ALA A 304 -2.00 -52.38 4.57
CA ALA A 304 -2.64 -51.60 5.62
C ALA A 304 -2.94 -52.47 6.85
N VAL A 305 -2.21 -52.22 7.93
CA VAL A 305 -2.25 -52.96 9.20
C VAL A 305 -3.12 -52.20 10.19
N SER A 306 -4.00 -52.92 10.88
CA SER A 306 -4.85 -52.44 11.97
C SER A 306 -4.89 -53.49 13.10
N PRO A 307 -5.32 -53.14 14.33
CA PRO A 307 -5.42 -54.09 15.42
C PRO A 307 -6.33 -55.31 15.14
N THR A 308 -7.23 -55.20 14.16
CA THR A 308 -8.20 -56.25 13.81
C THR A 308 -7.81 -57.07 12.57
N GLY A 309 -6.73 -56.70 11.87
CA GLY A 309 -6.30 -57.41 10.67
C GLY A 309 -5.41 -56.59 9.74
N VAL A 310 -4.99 -57.24 8.65
CA VAL A 310 -4.20 -56.64 7.57
C VAL A 310 -5.00 -56.67 6.28
N THR A 311 -5.08 -55.52 5.60
CA THR A 311 -5.63 -55.43 4.24
C THR A 311 -4.51 -55.19 3.25
N LEU A 312 -4.43 -56.03 2.22
CA LEU A 312 -3.58 -55.82 1.06
C LEU A 312 -4.38 -55.12 -0.03
N HIS A 313 -3.80 -54.11 -0.65
CA HIS A 313 -4.37 -53.39 -1.78
C HIS A 313 -3.45 -53.48 -2.99
N LEU A 314 -4.03 -53.69 -4.16
CA LEU A 314 -3.35 -53.62 -5.44
C LEU A 314 -4.15 -52.75 -6.39
N ARG A 315 -3.58 -51.62 -6.80
CA ARG A 315 -4.13 -50.77 -7.83
C ARG A 315 -3.33 -50.92 -9.12
N THR A 316 -3.95 -51.53 -10.11
CA THR A 316 -3.44 -51.63 -11.49
C THR A 316 -4.00 -50.48 -12.32
N ALA A 317 -3.74 -50.41 -13.63
CA ALA A 317 -4.45 -49.47 -14.51
C ALA A 317 -5.96 -49.73 -14.57
N THR A 318 -6.42 -50.98 -14.39
CA THR A 318 -7.81 -51.40 -14.62
C THR A 318 -8.73 -51.22 -13.41
N GLY A 319 -8.21 -51.24 -12.19
CA GLY A 319 -9.01 -50.98 -10.99
C GLY A 319 -8.26 -51.23 -9.68
N LEU A 320 -8.84 -50.79 -8.57
CA LEU A 320 -8.38 -51.14 -7.22
C LEU A 320 -8.97 -52.47 -6.79
N GLN A 321 -8.11 -53.36 -6.31
CA GLN A 321 -8.49 -54.62 -5.66
C GLN A 321 -7.94 -54.67 -4.24
N SER A 322 -8.68 -55.31 -3.33
CA SER A 322 -8.31 -55.41 -1.92
C SER A 322 -8.66 -56.79 -1.36
N ALA A 323 -7.85 -57.28 -0.42
CA ALA A 323 -8.14 -58.50 0.32
C ALA A 323 -7.73 -58.33 1.80
N THR A 324 -8.62 -58.69 2.72
CA THR A 324 -8.43 -58.49 4.16
C THR A 324 -8.25 -59.83 4.87
N HIS A 325 -7.16 -59.94 5.63
CA HIS A 325 -6.97 -61.01 6.61
C HIS A 325 -7.43 -60.52 7.98
N THR A 326 -8.59 -61.01 8.42
CA THR A 326 -9.15 -60.68 9.73
C THR A 326 -8.51 -61.55 10.81
N ALA A 327 -7.41 -61.07 11.39
CA ALA A 327 -6.69 -61.70 12.49
C ALA A 327 -6.20 -60.62 13.47
N ALA A 328 -6.25 -60.87 14.77
CA ALA A 328 -5.79 -59.90 15.77
C ALA A 328 -4.30 -59.59 15.57
N ILE A 329 -3.95 -58.29 15.50
CA ILE A 329 -2.59 -57.82 15.31
C ILE A 329 -2.05 -57.26 16.62
N THR A 330 -0.91 -57.80 17.06
CA THR A 330 -0.12 -57.21 18.15
C THR A 330 0.93 -56.27 17.58
N SER A 331 1.37 -55.31 18.40
CA SER A 331 2.39 -54.35 17.99
C SER A 331 3.67 -55.07 17.60
N GLU A 332 4.25 -54.64 16.47
CA GLU A 332 5.51 -55.16 15.96
C GLU A 332 6.56 -54.06 15.91
N ALA A 333 7.75 -54.38 16.39
CA ALA A 333 8.86 -53.44 16.48
C ALA A 333 9.75 -53.55 15.23
N PHE A 334 10.00 -52.45 14.52
CA PHE A 334 10.95 -52.39 13.40
C PHE A 334 12.31 -51.93 13.93
N ASN A 335 12.93 -52.78 14.75
CA ASN A 335 14.17 -52.50 15.49
C ASN A 335 15.45 -53.00 14.79
N SER A 336 15.30 -53.64 13.63
CA SER A 336 16.38 -54.17 12.81
C SER A 336 16.45 -53.41 11.48
N THR A 337 17.53 -53.62 10.72
CA THR A 337 17.66 -53.03 9.38
C THR A 337 16.47 -53.42 8.51
N MET A 338 15.80 -52.41 7.97
CA MET A 338 14.75 -52.57 6.97
C MET A 338 15.39 -52.58 5.59
N TYR A 339 14.93 -53.47 4.72
CA TYR A 339 15.40 -53.59 3.35
C TYR A 339 14.28 -53.31 2.37
N LEU A 340 14.63 -52.66 1.27
CA LEU A 340 13.88 -52.75 0.02
C LEU A 340 14.47 -53.88 -0.82
N ALA A 341 13.59 -54.64 -1.48
CA ALA A 341 13.92 -55.70 -2.44
C ALA A 341 14.65 -56.94 -1.90
N ARG A 342 14.78 -57.13 -0.58
CA ARG A 342 15.51 -58.26 0.03
C ARG A 342 14.89 -58.78 1.32
N ASP A 343 14.85 -60.11 1.47
CA ASP A 343 14.74 -60.77 2.78
C ASP A 343 16.13 -61.14 3.31
N SER A 344 16.53 -60.62 4.47
CA SER A 344 17.85 -60.90 5.06
C SER A 344 17.98 -62.31 5.64
N GLY A 345 16.85 -63.02 5.84
CA GLY A 345 16.80 -64.38 6.38
C GLY A 345 16.96 -65.48 5.34
N ASN A 346 17.12 -65.12 4.06
CA ASN A 346 17.25 -66.07 2.97
C ASN A 346 18.19 -65.54 1.87
N THR A 347 18.93 -66.42 1.21
CA THR A 347 19.92 -66.04 0.18
C THR A 347 19.35 -66.02 -1.25
N ALA A 348 18.06 -66.29 -1.44
CA ALA A 348 17.40 -66.33 -2.76
C ALA A 348 16.17 -65.41 -2.87
N ARG A 349 15.75 -64.76 -1.77
CA ARG A 349 14.53 -63.93 -1.72
C ARG A 349 14.82 -62.47 -2.06
N TYR A 350 15.00 -62.21 -3.35
CA TYR A 350 15.29 -60.88 -3.89
C TYR A 350 14.26 -60.49 -4.96
N PHE A 351 13.77 -59.26 -4.88
CA PHE A 351 12.83 -58.72 -5.84
C PHE A 351 13.52 -58.36 -7.16
N LYS A 352 12.86 -58.68 -8.27
CA LYS A 352 13.34 -58.39 -9.62
C LYS A 352 12.40 -57.42 -10.33
N GLY A 353 12.83 -56.18 -10.54
CA GLY A 353 12.03 -55.15 -11.18
C GLY A 353 12.29 -53.77 -10.63
N TRP A 354 11.32 -52.87 -10.78
CA TRP A 354 11.40 -51.48 -10.35
C TRP A 354 10.53 -51.24 -9.12
N LEU A 355 11.09 -50.51 -8.15
CA LEU A 355 10.34 -49.90 -7.05
C LEU A 355 10.47 -48.38 -7.13
N ASP A 356 9.43 -47.69 -6.68
CA ASP A 356 9.31 -46.24 -6.69
C ASP A 356 8.39 -45.79 -5.54
N ASP A 357 8.66 -44.61 -4.97
CA ASP A 357 7.79 -43.88 -4.05
C ASP A 357 7.31 -44.72 -2.85
N VAL A 358 8.26 -45.25 -2.07
CA VAL A 358 8.01 -46.06 -0.88
C VAL A 358 7.63 -45.16 0.29
N ARG A 359 6.43 -45.37 0.85
CA ARG A 359 5.89 -44.54 1.93
C ARG A 359 5.44 -45.38 3.11
N VAL A 360 5.58 -44.82 4.30
CA VAL A 360 5.07 -45.40 5.55
C VAL A 360 4.19 -44.38 6.26
N TYR A 361 3.00 -44.82 6.69
CA TYR A 361 2.02 -44.02 7.42
C TYR A 361 1.80 -44.63 8.80
N ASN A 362 1.61 -43.79 9.83
CA ASN A 362 1.34 -44.21 11.21
C ASN A 362 -0.15 -44.53 11.47
N GLN A 363 -0.88 -44.92 10.43
CA GLN A 363 -2.33 -45.12 10.42
C GLN A 363 -2.70 -46.15 9.36
N THR A 364 -3.87 -46.77 9.52
CA THR A 364 -4.43 -47.71 8.54
C THR A 364 -5.14 -46.94 7.43
N LEU A 365 -4.61 -46.97 6.22
CA LEU A 365 -5.27 -46.39 5.05
C LEU A 365 -6.40 -47.28 4.52
N THR A 366 -7.45 -46.64 4.00
CA THR A 366 -8.61 -47.31 3.38
C THR A 366 -8.43 -47.48 1.88
N ALA A 367 -9.30 -48.25 1.24
CA ALA A 367 -9.33 -48.35 -0.23
C ALA A 367 -9.49 -46.97 -0.92
N ALA A 368 -10.33 -46.08 -0.38
CA ALA A 368 -10.52 -44.73 -0.92
C ALA A 368 -9.24 -43.88 -0.82
N HIS A 369 -8.48 -44.05 0.28
CA HIS A 369 -7.17 -43.41 0.44
C HIS A 369 -6.17 -43.88 -0.60
N ILE A 370 -6.07 -45.20 -0.82
CA ILE A 370 -5.17 -45.78 -1.85
C ILE A 370 -5.57 -45.33 -3.26
N GLU A 371 -6.87 -45.29 -3.57
CA GLU A 371 -7.34 -44.80 -4.87
C GLU A 371 -7.02 -43.32 -5.05
N SER A 372 -7.23 -42.49 -4.02
CA SER A 372 -6.87 -41.07 -4.05
C SER A 372 -5.37 -40.86 -4.29
N LEU A 373 -4.52 -41.64 -3.62
CA LEU A 373 -3.07 -41.63 -3.81
C LEU A 373 -2.67 -41.99 -5.25
N TYR A 374 -3.33 -42.99 -5.85
CA TYR A 374 -3.10 -43.38 -7.26
C TYR A 374 -3.53 -42.29 -8.24
N GLN A 375 -4.75 -41.77 -8.09
CA GLN A 375 -5.33 -40.78 -9.00
C GLN A 375 -4.54 -39.47 -9.01
N GLN A 376 -4.07 -39.02 -7.85
CA GLN A 376 -3.23 -37.82 -7.76
C GLN A 376 -1.88 -38.01 -8.47
N ALA A 377 -1.28 -39.20 -8.40
CA ALA A 377 -0.02 -39.48 -9.10
C ALA A 377 -0.20 -39.61 -10.62
N MET A 378 -1.30 -40.21 -11.06
CA MET A 378 -1.56 -40.48 -12.48
C MET A 378 -2.10 -39.28 -13.26
N HIS A 379 -2.66 -38.30 -12.56
CA HIS A 379 -3.19 -37.09 -13.15
C HIS A 379 -2.60 -35.86 -12.43
N PRO A 380 -1.31 -35.54 -12.64
CA PRO A 380 -0.79 -34.28 -12.14
C PRO A 380 -1.39 -33.08 -12.88
N PRO A 381 -1.46 -31.90 -12.23
CA PRO A 381 -1.69 -30.66 -12.95
C PRO A 381 -0.57 -30.37 -13.97
N GLU A 382 -0.83 -29.51 -14.94
CA GLU A 382 0.22 -28.91 -15.77
C GLU A 382 0.75 -27.65 -15.07
N LEU A 383 2.06 -27.43 -15.06
CA LEU A 383 2.68 -26.29 -14.37
C LEU A 383 3.69 -25.59 -15.28
N HIS A 384 3.47 -24.31 -15.53
CA HIS A 384 4.32 -23.49 -16.38
C HIS A 384 4.70 -22.20 -15.67
N ILE A 385 5.96 -21.76 -15.84
CA ILE A 385 6.35 -20.38 -15.54
C ILE A 385 6.03 -19.54 -16.77
N HIS A 386 5.24 -18.48 -16.60
CA HIS A 386 4.93 -17.54 -17.69
C HIS A 386 5.65 -16.20 -17.56
N GLU A 387 6.12 -15.86 -16.36
CA GLU A 387 7.04 -14.74 -16.13
C GLU A 387 8.13 -15.15 -15.14
N PRO A 388 9.39 -14.74 -15.35
CA PRO A 388 9.89 -14.00 -16.50
C PRO A 388 9.91 -14.86 -17.78
N LEU A 389 9.75 -14.25 -18.94
CA LEU A 389 9.86 -14.96 -20.23
C LEU A 389 11.26 -15.57 -20.43
N ALA A 390 11.31 -16.76 -21.02
CA ALA A 390 12.56 -17.46 -21.32
C ALA A 390 13.49 -16.61 -22.21
N GLY A 391 14.75 -16.46 -21.79
CA GLY A 391 15.78 -15.66 -22.45
C GLY A 391 15.64 -14.14 -22.25
N SER A 392 14.65 -13.68 -21.48
CA SER A 392 14.46 -12.25 -21.24
C SER A 392 15.59 -11.63 -20.40
N SER A 393 15.70 -10.30 -20.45
CA SER A 393 16.57 -9.53 -19.58
C SER A 393 15.73 -8.57 -18.74
N ILE A 394 15.84 -8.67 -17.41
CA ILE A 394 15.03 -7.87 -16.48
C ILE A 394 15.92 -6.96 -15.63
N GLN A 395 15.43 -5.75 -15.29
CA GLN A 395 16.12 -4.87 -14.34
C GLN A 395 15.66 -5.20 -12.91
N PRO A 396 16.59 -5.41 -11.95
CA PRO A 396 16.33 -6.22 -10.76
C PRO A 396 15.72 -5.42 -9.60
N LEU A 397 14.96 -4.34 -9.87
CA LEU A 397 14.35 -3.62 -8.77
C LEU A 397 13.29 -4.49 -8.07
N ASN A 398 12.55 -5.31 -8.84
CA ASN A 398 11.67 -6.39 -8.39
C ASN A 398 11.47 -7.40 -9.53
N ALA A 399 12.04 -8.61 -9.41
CA ALA A 399 11.77 -9.69 -10.36
C ALA A 399 10.50 -10.42 -9.93
N VAL A 400 9.49 -10.44 -10.78
CA VAL A 400 8.27 -11.22 -10.53
C VAL A 400 8.43 -12.56 -11.22
N ILE A 401 8.27 -13.64 -10.46
CA ILE A 401 8.15 -14.98 -11.00
C ILE A 401 6.69 -15.38 -10.84
N GLU A 402 6.04 -15.67 -11.95
CA GLU A 402 4.64 -16.07 -11.99
C GLU A 402 4.54 -17.45 -12.64
N ALA A 403 3.74 -18.31 -12.01
CA ALA A 403 3.43 -19.62 -12.54
C ALA A 403 1.93 -19.78 -12.76
N GLU A 404 1.60 -20.49 -13.82
CA GLU A 404 0.25 -20.92 -14.14
C GLU A 404 0.14 -22.43 -13.89
N VAL A 405 -0.92 -22.82 -13.19
CA VAL A 405 -1.28 -24.22 -12.99
C VAL A 405 -2.48 -24.55 -13.87
N LEU A 406 -2.24 -25.27 -14.96
CA LEU A 406 -3.26 -25.69 -15.91
C LEU A 406 -3.90 -27.02 -15.48
N ASP A 407 -5.16 -27.19 -15.90
CA ASP A 407 -6.01 -28.35 -15.56
C ASP A 407 -6.31 -28.52 -14.05
N GLY A 408 -6.49 -27.39 -13.36
CA GLY A 408 -6.49 -27.25 -11.90
C GLY A 408 -7.69 -27.80 -11.12
N GLY A 409 -8.19 -29.01 -11.39
CA GLY A 409 -9.18 -29.58 -10.47
C GLY A 409 -8.61 -29.79 -9.07
N TYR A 410 -7.29 -29.87 -8.93
CA TYR A 410 -6.57 -30.40 -7.77
C TYR A 410 -6.47 -29.37 -6.65
N LEU A 411 -6.44 -29.83 -5.39
CA LEU A 411 -6.04 -28.96 -4.30
C LEU A 411 -4.53 -28.72 -4.36
N LEU A 412 -4.14 -27.53 -4.81
CA LEU A 412 -2.79 -27.03 -4.55
C LEU A 412 -2.69 -26.59 -3.10
N LYS A 413 -1.63 -27.04 -2.44
CA LYS A 413 -1.24 -26.56 -1.11
C LYS A 413 -0.35 -25.31 -1.23
N SER A 414 0.58 -25.34 -2.17
CA SER A 414 1.45 -24.20 -2.48
C SER A 414 2.20 -24.40 -3.80
N VAL A 415 2.59 -23.30 -4.43
CA VAL A 415 3.64 -23.26 -5.45
C VAL A 415 4.89 -22.66 -4.83
N ASP A 416 5.97 -23.45 -4.76
CA ASP A 416 7.29 -22.96 -4.37
C ASP A 416 8.03 -22.48 -5.62
N PHE A 417 8.69 -21.33 -5.55
CA PHE A 417 9.51 -20.80 -6.63
C PHE A 417 10.97 -21.01 -6.26
N LEU A 418 11.72 -21.66 -7.14
CA LEU A 418 13.13 -21.98 -6.96
C LEU A 418 13.97 -21.22 -7.98
N ASP A 419 15.16 -20.80 -7.58
CA ASP A 419 16.26 -20.37 -8.45
C ASP A 419 17.44 -21.34 -8.24
N GLY A 420 17.72 -22.14 -9.27
CA GLY A 420 18.45 -23.40 -9.10
C GLY A 420 17.73 -24.30 -8.11
N GLU A 421 18.41 -24.68 -7.03
CA GLU A 421 17.87 -25.52 -5.94
C GLU A 421 17.32 -24.69 -4.76
N THR A 422 17.47 -23.36 -4.79
CA THR A 422 17.12 -22.49 -3.66
C THR A 422 15.70 -21.98 -3.78
N VAL A 423 14.86 -22.18 -2.76
CA VAL A 423 13.50 -21.60 -2.72
C VAL A 423 13.60 -20.08 -2.50
N VAL A 424 13.14 -19.30 -3.48
CA VAL A 424 13.13 -17.82 -3.48
C VAL A 424 11.76 -17.23 -3.14
N GLY A 425 10.69 -18.03 -3.22
CA GLY A 425 9.34 -17.59 -2.90
C GLY A 425 8.36 -18.75 -2.76
N LYS A 426 7.18 -18.47 -2.20
CA LYS A 426 6.07 -19.43 -2.06
C LYS A 426 4.74 -18.70 -2.21
N ALA A 427 3.80 -19.28 -2.95
CA ALA A 427 2.42 -18.82 -3.06
C ALA A 427 1.45 -19.94 -2.64
N THR A 428 0.44 -19.63 -1.83
CA THR A 428 -0.57 -20.60 -1.34
C THR A 428 -1.95 -20.41 -1.97
N SER A 429 -2.09 -19.41 -2.83
CA SER A 429 -3.33 -19.07 -3.52
C SER A 429 -3.03 -18.41 -4.86
N GLU A 430 -4.00 -18.45 -5.76
CA GLU A 430 -3.91 -17.74 -7.04
C GLU A 430 -4.03 -16.20 -6.84
N PRO A 431 -3.38 -15.40 -7.71
CA PRO A 431 -2.40 -15.81 -8.72
C PRO A 431 -1.11 -16.35 -8.06
N TYR A 432 -0.58 -17.48 -8.56
CA TYR A 432 0.65 -18.04 -8.02
C TYR A 432 1.84 -17.22 -8.54
N GLN A 433 2.29 -16.30 -7.70
CA GLN A 433 3.41 -15.43 -8.02
C GLN A 433 4.25 -15.14 -6.79
N CYS A 434 5.52 -14.82 -7.00
CA CYS A 434 6.37 -14.24 -5.98
C CYS A 434 7.17 -13.06 -6.54
N THR A 435 7.54 -12.13 -5.67
CA THR A 435 8.45 -11.03 -6.00
C THR A 435 9.77 -11.27 -5.30
N VAL A 436 10.83 -11.45 -6.08
CA VAL A 436 12.20 -11.57 -5.58
C VAL A 436 12.84 -10.18 -5.59
N ALA A 437 13.07 -9.65 -4.39
CA ALA A 437 13.76 -8.39 -4.22
C ALA A 437 15.28 -8.56 -4.39
N ALA A 438 15.93 -7.59 -5.03
CA ALA A 438 17.39 -7.52 -5.16
C ALA A 438 18.02 -8.81 -5.74
N LEU A 439 17.46 -9.32 -6.83
CA LEU A 439 18.02 -10.46 -7.54
C LEU A 439 19.44 -10.11 -8.03
N ASN A 440 20.42 -10.95 -7.72
CA ASN A 440 21.81 -10.70 -8.11
C ASN A 440 21.94 -10.59 -9.64
N PRO A 441 22.80 -9.72 -10.20
CA PRO A 441 23.01 -9.68 -11.64
C PRO A 441 23.62 -10.99 -12.15
N GLY A 442 23.12 -11.52 -13.27
CA GLY A 442 23.62 -12.77 -13.85
C GLY A 442 22.54 -13.61 -14.53
N LEU A 443 22.93 -14.82 -14.90
CA LEU A 443 22.02 -15.81 -15.45
C LEU A 443 21.30 -16.54 -14.31
N HIS A 444 19.98 -16.55 -14.35
CA HIS A 444 19.11 -17.26 -13.41
C HIS A 444 18.39 -18.40 -14.12
N MET A 445 18.07 -19.45 -13.36
CA MET A 445 17.31 -20.60 -13.85
C MET A 445 16.25 -20.92 -12.82
N VAL A 446 15.01 -20.52 -13.12
CA VAL A 446 13.89 -20.64 -12.19
C VAL A 446 13.00 -21.81 -12.53
N THR A 447 12.50 -22.48 -11.49
CA THR A 447 11.55 -23.58 -11.57
C THR A 447 10.42 -23.32 -10.58
N ALA A 448 9.18 -23.60 -10.97
CA ALA A 448 8.04 -23.59 -10.07
C ALA A 448 7.79 -25.03 -9.63
N ARG A 449 7.50 -25.25 -8.35
CA ARG A 449 7.16 -26.55 -7.76
C ARG A 449 5.75 -26.47 -7.18
N ALA A 450 4.79 -27.08 -7.87
CA ALA A 450 3.43 -27.22 -7.36
C ALA A 450 3.38 -28.38 -6.37
N ASN A 451 3.08 -28.08 -5.13
CA ASN A 451 2.76 -29.06 -4.10
C ASN A 451 1.25 -29.26 -4.09
N PHE A 452 0.78 -30.43 -4.50
CA PHE A 452 -0.64 -30.72 -4.63
C PHE A 452 -1.02 -32.00 -3.88
N GLY A 453 -2.25 -32.01 -3.40
CA GLY A 453 -2.83 -33.15 -2.73
C GLY A 453 -2.37 -33.36 -1.28
N ASP A 454 -3.15 -34.17 -0.58
CA ASP A 454 -3.02 -34.42 0.86
C ASP A 454 -1.86 -35.37 1.23
N TRP A 455 -1.26 -35.99 0.20
CA TRP A 455 -0.28 -37.08 0.32
C TRP A 455 1.17 -36.63 0.06
N GLY A 456 1.42 -35.33 -0.09
CA GLY A 456 2.77 -34.80 -0.28
C GLY A 456 3.34 -35.02 -1.69
N TYR A 457 2.50 -35.03 -2.72
CA TYR A 457 2.95 -35.00 -4.10
C TYR A 457 3.38 -33.60 -4.53
N SER A 458 4.35 -33.55 -5.43
CA SER A 458 4.84 -32.32 -6.01
C SER A 458 5.24 -32.55 -7.47
N ILE A 459 5.03 -31.57 -8.32
CA ILE A 459 5.59 -31.54 -9.68
C ILE A 459 6.37 -30.25 -9.87
N ASP A 460 7.38 -30.33 -10.73
CA ASP A 460 8.19 -29.19 -11.13
C ASP A 460 7.82 -28.76 -12.55
N SER A 461 7.87 -27.46 -12.81
CA SER A 461 7.79 -26.91 -14.16
C SER A 461 9.07 -27.24 -14.93
N GLU A 462 9.01 -27.12 -16.25
CA GLU A 462 10.24 -26.95 -17.02
C GLU A 462 10.99 -25.69 -16.52
N PRO A 463 12.33 -25.73 -16.42
CA PRO A 463 13.12 -24.60 -15.96
C PRO A 463 13.09 -23.47 -16.98
N VAL A 464 12.93 -22.24 -16.51
CA VAL A 464 12.99 -21.02 -17.32
C VAL A 464 14.25 -20.25 -16.99
N THR A 465 15.03 -19.92 -18.02
CA THR A 465 16.26 -19.13 -17.86
C THR A 465 16.04 -17.68 -18.27
N PHE A 466 16.61 -16.74 -17.52
CA PHE A 466 16.58 -15.31 -17.84
C PHE A 466 17.83 -14.62 -17.28
N THR A 467 18.12 -13.41 -17.77
CA THR A 467 19.26 -12.62 -17.31
C THR A 467 18.79 -11.46 -16.43
N ALA A 468 19.24 -11.43 -15.18
CA ALA A 468 19.12 -10.26 -14.33
C ALA A 468 20.22 -9.26 -14.71
N LEU A 469 19.84 -8.09 -15.18
CA LEU A 469 20.80 -7.03 -15.51
C LEU A 469 21.34 -6.38 -14.22
N ALA A 470 22.51 -5.76 -14.30
CA ALA A 470 22.96 -4.90 -13.22
C ALA A 470 21.92 -3.78 -13.00
N PRO A 471 21.55 -3.46 -11.74
CA PRO A 471 20.68 -2.33 -11.48
C PRO A 471 21.31 -1.05 -12.05
N PRO A 472 20.50 -0.10 -12.53
CA PRO A 472 21.01 1.21 -12.92
C PRO A 472 21.72 1.86 -11.72
N LEU A 473 22.68 2.77 -11.98
CA LEU A 473 23.32 3.52 -10.91
C LEU A 473 22.24 4.28 -10.10
N PRO A 474 22.34 4.31 -8.75
CA PRO A 474 21.36 5.01 -7.92
C PRO A 474 21.33 6.50 -8.26
N GLU A 475 20.15 7.12 -8.25
CA GLU A 475 19.99 8.56 -8.39
C GLU A 475 20.00 9.21 -7.00
N VAL A 476 20.80 10.26 -6.81
CA VAL A 476 20.95 10.93 -5.51
C VAL A 476 20.43 12.37 -5.56
N THR A 477 19.55 12.72 -4.64
CA THR A 477 19.03 14.09 -4.46
C THR A 477 19.35 14.63 -3.06
N ILE A 478 19.40 15.95 -2.93
CA ILE A 478 19.63 16.64 -1.65
C ILE A 478 18.51 17.64 -1.40
N THR A 479 17.83 17.54 -0.26
CA THR A 479 16.84 18.52 0.22
C THR A 479 17.21 19.00 1.62
N THR A 480 16.44 19.95 2.17
CA THR A 480 16.62 20.49 3.52
C THR A 480 15.40 20.28 4.38
N SER A 481 15.60 20.18 5.69
CA SER A 481 14.53 20.18 6.69
C SER A 481 14.87 21.09 7.87
N GLY A 482 13.98 22.03 8.19
CA GLY A 482 14.18 23.02 9.26
C GLY A 482 14.91 24.29 8.81
N VAL A 483 15.06 25.23 9.74
CA VAL A 483 15.75 26.52 9.55
C VAL A 483 16.76 26.72 10.69
N PRO A 484 18.07 26.79 10.41
CA PRO A 484 19.09 26.90 11.45
C PRO A 484 19.22 28.34 11.99
N SER A 485 19.56 28.48 13.27
CA SER A 485 19.72 29.78 13.96
C SER A 485 20.94 29.80 14.88
N ARG A 486 21.69 30.91 14.93
CA ARG A 486 22.73 31.14 15.97
C ARG A 486 22.15 31.74 17.26
N SER A 487 20.98 32.42 17.16
CA SER A 487 20.24 32.97 18.30
C SER A 487 19.40 31.86 18.93
N GLY A 488 19.93 31.25 20.00
CA GLY A 488 19.42 30.01 20.57
C GLY A 488 19.66 28.83 19.61
N PRO A 489 20.80 28.12 19.67
CA PRO A 489 21.27 27.28 18.56
C PRO A 489 20.24 26.22 18.14
N VAL A 490 19.55 26.47 17.03
CA VAL A 490 18.62 25.53 16.39
C VAL A 490 19.35 24.89 15.22
N SER A 491 19.39 23.57 15.21
CA SER A 491 19.98 22.80 14.10
C SER A 491 18.96 22.53 13.00
N ALA A 492 19.44 22.29 11.78
CA ALA A 492 18.63 21.88 10.64
C ALA A 492 19.36 20.80 9.84
N ASP A 493 18.62 19.99 9.08
CA ASP A 493 19.17 18.82 8.39
C ASP A 493 19.25 19.06 6.88
N PHE A 494 20.35 18.62 6.27
CA PHE A 494 20.35 18.19 4.87
C PHE A 494 19.86 16.74 4.81
N VAL A 495 18.91 16.46 3.92
CA VAL A 495 18.38 15.12 3.69
C VAL A 495 18.88 14.65 2.34
N ILE A 496 19.72 13.62 2.36
CA ILE A 496 20.31 12.99 1.18
C ILE A 496 19.50 11.74 0.89
N SER A 497 18.95 11.62 -0.31
CA SER A 497 18.12 10.49 -0.72
C SER A 497 18.73 9.76 -1.90
N ARG A 498 18.63 8.43 -1.92
CA ARG A 498 18.98 7.56 -3.07
C ARG A 498 17.73 6.87 -3.63
N SER A 499 17.70 6.59 -4.94
CA SER A 499 16.53 6.02 -5.61
C SER A 499 16.22 4.55 -5.27
N HIS A 500 17.21 3.77 -4.81
CA HIS A 500 17.02 2.36 -4.41
C HIS A 500 18.05 1.93 -3.36
N PRO A 501 17.80 0.83 -2.61
CA PRO A 501 18.67 0.41 -1.51
C PRO A 501 19.85 -0.47 -1.95
N ILE A 502 19.90 -0.87 -3.23
CA ILE A 502 20.85 -1.83 -3.76
C ILE A 502 22.26 -1.23 -3.88
N GLY A 503 23.25 -1.95 -3.37
CA GLY A 503 24.66 -1.63 -3.43
C GLY A 503 25.10 -0.65 -2.32
N ASP A 504 26.34 -0.83 -1.87
CA ASP A 504 27.02 0.15 -1.05
C ASP A 504 27.25 1.44 -1.86
N LEU A 505 26.93 2.59 -1.27
CA LEU A 505 27.03 3.88 -1.93
C LEU A 505 27.68 4.91 -1.00
N THR A 506 28.80 5.47 -1.46
CA THR A 506 29.41 6.65 -0.85
C THR A 506 29.07 7.87 -1.69
N VAL A 507 28.37 8.84 -1.09
CA VAL A 507 28.02 10.11 -1.72
C VAL A 507 28.91 11.21 -1.16
N PRO A 508 29.91 11.70 -1.91
CA PRO A 508 30.70 12.86 -1.50
C PRO A 508 29.99 14.18 -1.85
N PHE A 509 30.29 15.23 -1.10
CA PHE A 509 29.72 16.57 -1.27
C PHE A 509 30.80 17.64 -1.35
N SER A 510 30.51 18.70 -2.10
CA SER A 510 31.17 19.99 -1.96
C SER A 510 30.32 20.92 -1.11
N ILE A 511 30.95 21.62 -0.17
CA ILE A 511 30.30 22.58 0.71
C ILE A 511 30.64 24.00 0.22
N SER A 512 29.64 24.86 0.07
CA SER A 512 29.81 26.26 -0.34
C SER A 512 28.81 27.17 0.40
N GLY A 513 28.81 28.47 0.11
CA GLY A 513 27.95 29.46 0.76
C GLY A 513 28.73 30.54 1.49
N SER A 514 28.04 31.43 2.21
CA SER A 514 28.64 32.56 2.92
C SER A 514 29.00 32.28 4.38
N GLY A 515 28.56 31.15 4.94
CA GLY A 515 28.90 30.69 6.29
C GLY A 515 30.26 30.01 6.36
N VAL A 516 31.02 30.29 7.42
CA VAL A 516 32.36 29.75 7.65
C VAL A 516 32.32 28.61 8.66
N SER A 517 32.82 27.42 8.28
CA SER A 517 32.90 26.26 9.17
C SER A 517 33.81 26.52 10.37
N GLY A 518 33.38 26.09 11.56
CA GLY A 518 34.05 26.34 12.84
C GLY A 518 33.84 27.74 13.41
N THR A 519 33.25 28.67 12.63
CA THR A 519 32.91 30.04 13.09
C THR A 519 31.41 30.25 13.15
N ASP A 520 30.70 29.98 12.05
CA ASP A 520 29.24 30.16 11.94
C ASP A 520 28.47 28.86 12.24
N TYR A 521 29.06 27.70 11.98
CA TYR A 521 28.48 26.37 12.22
C TYR A 521 29.58 25.34 12.50
N TYR A 522 29.26 24.28 13.26
CA TYR A 522 30.19 23.18 13.50
C TYR A 522 30.47 22.41 12.19
N PRO A 523 31.69 21.86 11.99
CA PRO A 523 32.02 21.11 10.79
C PRO A 523 31.02 19.96 10.53
N VAL A 524 30.54 19.89 9.28
CA VAL A 524 29.70 18.80 8.79
C VAL A 524 30.54 17.81 7.97
N PRO A 525 30.19 16.51 7.93
CA PRO A 525 30.89 15.53 7.12
C PRO A 525 30.84 15.86 5.61
N THR A 526 31.90 15.48 4.90
CA THR A 526 32.02 15.70 3.44
C THR A 526 31.47 14.57 2.59
N PHE A 527 30.94 13.50 3.21
CA PHE A 527 30.28 12.40 2.54
C PHE A 527 29.26 11.73 3.44
N VAL A 528 28.31 10.98 2.85
CA VAL A 528 27.50 9.99 3.56
C VAL A 528 27.68 8.61 2.93
N TYR A 529 27.61 7.59 3.77
CA TYR A 529 27.62 6.19 3.36
C TYR A 529 26.23 5.56 3.50
N PHE A 530 25.79 4.87 2.47
CA PHE A 530 24.65 3.96 2.49
C PHE A 530 25.17 2.54 2.34
N SER A 531 24.83 1.65 3.27
CA SER A 531 25.07 0.22 3.08
C SER A 531 24.02 -0.39 2.15
N ASP A 532 24.37 -1.50 1.50
CA ASP A 532 23.41 -2.33 0.78
C ASP A 532 22.21 -2.71 1.67
N GLY A 533 21.01 -2.64 1.11
CA GLY A 533 19.75 -2.92 1.83
C GLY A 533 19.30 -1.86 2.86
N ALA A 534 20.10 -0.81 3.13
CA ALA A 534 19.74 0.23 4.10
C ALA A 534 18.70 1.24 3.58
N ALA A 535 18.21 2.08 4.51
CA ALA A 535 17.23 3.12 4.24
C ALA A 535 17.60 4.03 3.04
N LEU A 536 16.57 4.54 2.36
CA LEU A 536 16.71 5.38 1.17
C LEU A 536 17.17 6.81 1.45
N SER A 537 17.25 7.21 2.72
CA SER A 537 17.69 8.56 3.10
C SER A 537 18.63 8.56 4.28
N GLN A 538 19.52 9.54 4.30
CA GLN A 538 20.44 9.85 5.38
C GLN A 538 20.39 11.35 5.67
N ARG A 539 20.75 11.73 6.91
CA ARG A 539 20.74 13.13 7.32
C ARG A 539 22.13 13.62 7.70
N ILE A 540 22.46 14.82 7.27
CA ILE A 540 23.58 15.60 7.78
C ILE A 540 23.01 16.79 8.56
N THR A 541 23.16 16.77 9.87
CA THR A 541 22.72 17.86 10.73
C THR A 541 23.73 19.00 10.71
N LEU A 542 23.27 20.19 10.33
CA LEU A 542 24.00 21.44 10.45
C LEU A 542 23.64 22.09 11.79
N THR A 543 24.65 22.23 12.65
CA THR A 543 24.51 22.87 13.97
C THR A 543 25.24 24.22 13.96
N PRO A 544 24.52 25.35 14.07
CA PRO A 544 25.14 26.67 14.16
C PRO A 544 25.98 26.84 15.43
N VAL A 545 27.04 27.64 15.35
CA VAL A 545 27.81 28.07 16.52
C VAL A 545 27.12 29.29 17.12
N ALA A 546 26.85 29.26 18.42
CA ALA A 546 26.18 30.36 19.10
C ALA A 546 26.99 31.66 19.00
N ALA A 547 26.38 32.71 18.45
CA ALA A 547 26.99 34.03 18.27
C ALA A 547 25.89 35.12 18.27
N PRO A 548 26.24 36.40 18.50
CA PRO A 548 25.31 37.51 18.35
C PRO A 548 24.72 37.58 16.93
N PRO A 549 23.51 38.15 16.76
CA PRO A 549 22.87 38.27 15.44
C PRO A 549 23.74 39.05 14.44
N THR A 550 23.93 38.50 13.25
CA THR A 550 24.60 39.14 12.12
C THR A 550 23.80 38.90 10.83
N ALA A 551 24.33 39.34 9.68
CA ALA A 551 23.71 39.05 8.40
C ALA A 551 23.56 37.54 8.17
N VAL A 552 22.47 37.15 7.49
CA VAL A 552 22.15 35.76 7.12
C VAL A 552 23.36 35.09 6.47
N LYS A 553 23.70 33.90 6.95
CA LYS A 553 24.78 33.07 6.41
C LYS A 553 24.19 31.86 5.70
N THR A 554 24.73 31.49 4.54
CA THR A 554 24.25 30.31 3.81
C THR A 554 25.27 29.20 3.85
N VAL A 555 24.78 27.96 3.91
CA VAL A 555 25.56 26.75 3.70
C VAL A 555 24.85 25.90 2.67
N THR A 556 25.54 25.57 1.59
CA THR A 556 25.03 24.81 0.46
C THR A 556 25.82 23.51 0.35
N LEU A 557 25.12 22.37 0.41
CA LEU A 557 25.68 21.07 0.05
C LEU A 557 25.30 20.74 -1.39
N THR A 558 26.30 20.35 -2.19
CA THR A 558 26.12 19.88 -3.57
C THR A 558 26.72 18.49 -3.71
N ALA A 559 25.94 17.53 -4.23
CA ALA A 559 26.42 16.18 -4.51
C ALA A 559 27.52 16.21 -5.59
N VAL A 560 28.61 15.49 -5.35
CA VAL A 560 29.72 15.36 -6.31
C VAL A 560 29.71 13.94 -6.86
N SER A 561 29.45 13.77 -8.16
CA SER A 561 29.50 12.44 -8.78
C SER A 561 30.93 11.88 -8.70
N ASN A 562 31.03 10.60 -8.34
CA ASN A 562 32.26 9.79 -8.35
C ASN A 562 32.16 8.61 -9.32
N GLY A 563 31.13 8.59 -10.18
CA GLY A 563 30.86 7.50 -11.12
C GLY A 563 30.06 6.31 -10.55
N THR A 564 29.73 6.28 -9.25
CA THR A 564 28.94 5.20 -8.65
C THR A 564 27.46 5.53 -8.45
N PHE A 565 27.03 6.74 -8.87
CA PHE A 565 25.65 7.20 -8.80
C PHE A 565 25.40 8.32 -9.81
N VAL A 566 24.13 8.54 -10.16
CA VAL A 566 23.67 9.68 -10.96
C VAL A 566 23.24 10.81 -10.02
N VAL A 567 23.67 12.04 -10.28
CA VAL A 567 23.22 13.22 -9.53
C VAL A 567 21.83 13.62 -10.03
N GLY A 568 20.83 13.52 -9.15
CA GLY A 568 19.44 13.85 -9.45
C GLY A 568 19.10 15.32 -9.26
N SER A 569 17.82 15.67 -9.41
CA SER A 569 17.30 17.03 -9.17
C SER A 569 16.35 17.06 -7.98
N PRO A 570 16.61 17.87 -6.92
CA PRO A 570 17.71 18.82 -6.80
C PRO A 570 19.07 18.16 -6.45
N ALA A 571 20.13 18.61 -7.13
CA ALA A 571 21.52 18.16 -6.95
C ALA A 571 22.21 18.79 -5.73
N SER A 572 21.62 19.86 -5.21
CA SER A 572 22.15 20.67 -4.12
C SER A 572 21.02 21.25 -3.30
N ALA A 573 21.27 21.49 -2.02
CA ALA A 573 20.33 22.19 -1.15
C ALA A 573 21.07 23.24 -0.32
N THR A 574 20.37 24.32 0.04
CA THR A 574 20.95 25.45 0.79
C THR A 574 20.16 25.68 2.07
N LEU A 575 20.86 25.67 3.20
CA LEU A 575 20.34 26.14 4.48
C LEU A 575 20.81 27.58 4.72
N ALA A 576 19.87 28.47 5.05
CA ALA A 576 20.16 29.82 5.50
C ALA A 576 20.14 29.85 7.04
N ILE A 577 21.30 30.10 7.64
CA ILE A 577 21.46 30.36 9.06
C ILE A 577 20.97 31.79 9.31
N ASP A 578 19.78 31.87 9.90
CA ASP A 578 19.07 33.11 10.20
C ASP A 578 18.94 33.31 11.71
N ASP A 579 19.46 34.43 12.20
CA ASP A 579 19.57 34.69 13.63
C ASP A 579 18.23 35.15 14.17
N HIS A 580 17.49 34.21 14.74
CA HIS A 580 16.13 34.45 15.20
C HIS A 580 16.04 35.59 16.23
N PHE A 581 14.92 36.30 16.13
CA PHE A 581 14.47 37.41 16.97
C PHE A 581 14.68 37.17 18.48
N THR A 582 15.08 38.20 19.21
CA THR A 582 15.01 38.23 20.67
C THR A 582 13.55 38.19 21.14
N SER A 583 13.15 37.15 21.87
CA SER A 583 11.80 37.02 22.43
C SER A 583 11.57 38.03 23.55
N ILE A 584 10.50 38.82 23.45
CA ILE A 584 10.01 39.70 24.51
C ILE A 584 9.03 38.90 25.39
N THR A 585 9.31 38.83 26.69
CA THR A 585 8.44 38.20 27.70
C THR A 585 7.26 39.11 28.10
N ASP A 586 6.22 38.54 28.74
CA ASP A 586 5.08 39.31 29.27
C ASP A 586 5.53 40.47 30.20
N GLY A 587 4.96 41.68 30.03
CA GLY A 587 5.27 42.82 30.90
C GLY A 587 4.74 44.18 30.45
N THR A 588 4.77 45.15 31.38
CA THR A 588 4.44 46.56 31.11
C THR A 588 5.67 47.32 30.63
N TRP A 589 5.61 47.86 29.43
CA TRP A 589 6.50 48.90 28.92
C TRP A 589 6.09 50.25 29.56
N ASN A 590 6.80 50.65 30.64
CA ASN A 590 6.94 52.01 31.24
C ASN A 590 6.72 52.08 32.76
N THR A 591 7.62 52.77 33.50
CA THR A 591 7.23 53.48 34.74
C THR A 591 7.79 54.90 34.95
N ASP A 592 8.62 55.50 34.10
CA ASP A 592 8.99 56.94 34.11
C ASP A 592 10.23 57.16 33.24
N THR A 593 10.09 57.64 32.00
CA THR A 593 11.08 58.45 31.23
C THR A 593 10.72 58.46 29.74
N THR A 594 10.51 59.65 29.20
CA THR A 594 10.71 59.90 27.77
C THR A 594 12.18 59.71 27.42
N TRP A 595 12.43 58.95 26.36
CA TRP A 595 13.67 58.90 25.59
C TRP A 595 14.38 60.27 25.48
N THR A 596 15.56 60.41 26.07
CA THR A 596 16.78 61.05 25.51
C THR A 596 17.92 60.93 26.53
N SER A 597 19.04 60.31 26.11
CA SER A 597 20.29 60.07 26.85
C SER A 597 20.23 59.34 28.21
N GLY A 598 20.45 58.02 28.19
CA GLY A 598 21.32 57.33 29.17
C GLY A 598 20.72 56.65 30.42
N VAL A 599 20.12 55.46 30.24
CA VAL A 599 20.05 54.26 31.14
C VAL A 599 19.32 54.44 32.51
N ALA A 600 18.43 53.56 33.06
CA ALA A 600 18.13 52.10 33.02
C ALA A 600 16.60 51.84 33.21
N ALA A 601 15.98 50.64 33.17
CA ALA A 601 16.33 49.31 33.75
C ALA A 601 15.56 48.11 33.09
N PRO A 602 15.96 46.84 33.35
CA PRO A 602 15.71 45.67 32.48
C PRO A 602 14.60 44.70 32.95
N VAL A 603 13.98 43.99 31.99
CA VAL A 603 13.53 42.59 32.15
C VAL A 603 13.92 41.84 30.84
N THR A 604 15.23 41.64 30.71
CA THR A 604 15.97 40.87 29.66
C THR A 604 15.72 41.22 28.19
N GLY A 605 16.56 42.14 27.69
CA GLY A 605 16.72 42.50 26.28
C GLY A 605 17.08 43.98 26.19
N THR A 606 18.36 44.31 26.09
CA THR A 606 18.82 45.70 25.93
C THR A 606 18.27 46.24 24.61
N GLN A 607 17.35 47.22 24.61
CA GLN A 607 16.80 47.82 23.39
C GLN A 607 17.89 48.60 22.65
N GLY A 608 18.28 48.12 21.47
CA GLY A 608 19.31 48.70 20.62
C GLY A 608 18.80 48.99 19.20
N SER A 609 19.33 50.05 18.59
CA SER A 609 19.21 50.25 17.15
C SER A 609 20.01 49.15 16.43
N GLY A 610 19.38 48.04 16.06
CA GLY A 610 20.03 46.94 15.34
C GLY A 610 19.44 45.56 15.56
N ASP A 611 18.71 45.36 16.66
CA ASP A 611 18.18 44.05 17.05
C ASP A 611 16.81 43.75 16.44
N ASP A 612 16.53 42.47 16.19
CA ASP A 612 15.23 41.97 15.77
C ASP A 612 14.47 41.41 16.97
N TYR A 613 13.20 41.80 17.17
CA TYR A 613 12.41 41.31 18.31
C TYR A 613 11.17 40.50 17.91
N ALA A 614 10.83 39.50 18.73
CA ALA A 614 9.63 38.70 18.61
C ALA A 614 8.72 38.89 19.83
N VAL A 615 7.45 39.21 19.58
CA VAL A 615 6.39 39.31 20.58
C VAL A 615 5.53 38.06 20.47
N ALA A 616 5.70 37.13 21.42
CA ALA A 616 4.87 35.93 21.55
C ALA A 616 3.87 36.01 22.72
N HIS A 617 3.84 37.15 23.38
CA HIS A 617 3.23 37.41 24.69
C HIS A 617 2.55 38.79 24.68
N VAL A 618 1.89 39.19 25.77
CA VAL A 618 1.29 40.53 25.88
C VAL A 618 2.33 41.54 26.35
N VAL A 619 2.61 42.54 25.51
CA VAL A 619 3.59 43.60 25.79
C VAL A 619 2.88 44.94 25.76
N THR A 620 2.74 45.61 26.90
CA THR A 620 1.86 46.79 27.05
C THR A 620 2.62 48.11 27.16
N SER A 621 2.39 49.09 26.28
CA SER A 621 2.82 50.48 26.43
C SER A 621 1.93 51.22 27.44
N ASN A 622 2.35 51.42 28.68
CA ASN A 622 1.58 52.21 29.66
C ASN A 622 1.91 53.69 29.52
N ASN A 623 1.09 54.47 28.82
CA ASN A 623 1.35 55.88 28.61
C ASN A 623 0.30 56.78 29.26
N VAL A 624 0.68 57.45 30.35
CA VAL A 624 -0.17 58.37 31.11
C VAL A 624 -0.01 59.84 30.71
N SER A 625 1.14 60.26 30.16
CA SER A 625 1.53 61.68 30.05
C SER A 625 2.16 62.13 28.73
N SER A 626 2.63 61.23 27.85
CA SER A 626 3.30 61.59 26.59
C SER A 626 2.40 61.46 25.36
N ASN A 627 2.57 62.33 24.38
CA ASN A 627 1.88 62.25 23.07
C ASN A 627 2.75 61.56 21.98
N SER A 628 3.94 61.05 22.34
CA SER A 628 4.79 60.28 21.43
C SER A 628 5.49 59.11 22.15
N GLN A 629 5.55 57.95 21.49
CA GLN A 629 6.24 56.74 21.97
C GLN A 629 7.07 56.13 20.83
N ALA A 630 8.28 55.66 21.15
CA ALA A 630 9.16 55.02 20.18
C ALA A 630 9.63 53.66 20.71
N PHE A 631 9.45 52.60 19.93
CA PHE A 631 10.09 51.30 20.14
C PHE A 631 11.28 51.21 19.19
N ILE A 632 12.51 51.05 19.71
CA ILE A 632 13.71 51.03 18.86
C ILE A 632 14.18 49.60 18.67
N ALA A 633 14.18 49.18 17.41
CA ALA A 633 14.67 47.90 16.91
C ALA A 633 14.92 48.00 15.40
N ARG A 634 15.55 46.97 14.83
CA ARG A 634 15.65 46.79 13.38
C ARG A 634 14.33 46.30 12.78
N THR A 635 13.73 45.27 13.35
CA THR A 635 12.37 44.79 12.99
C THR A 635 11.61 44.27 14.21
N LEU A 636 10.29 44.18 14.08
CA LEU A 636 9.40 43.61 15.09
C LEU A 636 8.48 42.55 14.46
N ARG A 637 8.52 41.33 14.99
CA ARG A 637 7.64 40.21 14.59
C ARG A 637 6.66 39.91 15.72
N ILE A 638 5.37 39.83 15.43
CA ILE A 638 4.32 39.49 16.41
C ILE A 638 3.71 38.15 16.01
N GLN A 639 3.91 37.13 16.85
CA GLN A 639 3.65 35.73 16.53
C GLN A 639 2.82 35.02 17.61
N ASN A 640 2.16 33.91 17.26
CA ASN A 640 1.63 32.90 18.19
C ASN A 640 0.75 33.48 19.32
N GLY A 641 -0.27 34.27 19.00
CA GLY A 641 -1.18 34.88 20.00
C GLY A 641 -0.58 36.07 20.76
N GLY A 642 0.65 36.47 20.46
CA GLY A 642 1.30 37.65 21.01
C GLY A 642 0.53 38.93 20.69
N THR A 643 0.54 39.88 21.64
CA THR A 643 -0.16 41.17 21.50
C THR A 643 0.77 42.33 21.84
N LEU A 644 1.07 43.19 20.87
CA LEU A 644 1.63 44.51 21.13
C LEU A 644 0.50 45.46 21.52
N ASP A 645 0.46 45.81 22.80
CA ASP A 645 -0.63 46.54 23.41
C ASP A 645 -0.27 48.02 23.64
N LEU A 646 -0.64 48.85 22.68
CA LEU A 646 -0.42 50.28 22.63
C LEU A 646 -1.48 51.04 23.44
N ALA A 647 -1.26 51.18 24.75
CA ALA A 647 -2.20 51.89 25.63
C ALA A 647 -1.92 53.39 25.73
N ARG A 648 -3.01 54.18 25.79
CA ARG A 648 -3.06 55.58 26.19
C ARG A 648 -4.03 55.72 27.35
N LEU A 649 -3.50 56.04 28.53
CA LEU A 649 -4.24 56.19 29.78
C LEU A 649 -4.35 57.69 30.14
N HIS A 650 -5.55 58.19 30.37
CA HIS A 650 -5.97 59.59 30.52
C HIS A 650 -7.44 59.72 30.98
N ASP A 651 -7.79 60.78 31.69
CA ASP A 651 -9.12 61.01 32.27
C ASP A 651 -9.86 62.25 31.70
N GLY A 652 -9.32 62.97 30.70
CA GLY A 652 -9.90 64.19 30.09
C GLY A 652 -10.06 64.21 28.55
N THR A 653 -10.09 65.41 27.95
CA THR A 653 -10.37 65.75 26.51
C THR A 653 -9.53 65.03 25.44
N ASN A 654 -9.93 65.12 24.16
CA ASN A 654 -9.30 64.49 22.97
C ASN A 654 -7.76 64.56 22.98
N GLN A 655 -7.09 63.40 23.01
CA GLN A 655 -5.62 63.31 22.96
C GLN A 655 -5.12 62.59 21.69
N ASN A 656 -4.01 63.09 21.14
CA ASN A 656 -3.33 62.50 19.99
C ASN A 656 -2.02 61.84 20.46
N VAL A 657 -1.77 60.60 20.05
CA VAL A 657 -0.55 59.83 20.37
C VAL A 657 0.06 59.31 19.07
N SER A 658 1.36 59.52 18.90
CA SER A 658 2.12 58.96 17.78
C SER A 658 3.06 57.85 18.25
N TYR A 659 3.03 56.71 17.58
CA TYR A 659 3.88 55.55 17.82
C TYR A 659 4.89 55.42 16.66
N SER A 660 6.17 55.56 16.99
CA SER A 660 7.29 55.23 16.11
C SER A 660 7.71 53.79 16.42
N LEU A 661 7.32 52.87 15.56
CA LEU A 661 7.70 51.46 15.65
C LEU A 661 8.68 51.16 14.51
N PRO A 662 9.56 50.14 14.64
CA PRO A 662 10.27 49.57 13.50
C PRO A 662 9.27 48.95 12.51
N PRO A 663 9.70 48.53 11.31
CA PRO A 663 8.87 47.69 10.44
C PRO A 663 8.29 46.49 11.21
N VAL A 664 6.98 46.29 11.10
CA VAL A 664 6.23 45.27 11.85
C VAL A 664 5.79 44.16 10.92
N THR A 665 6.06 42.90 11.30
CA THR A 665 5.51 41.71 10.67
C THR A 665 4.49 41.05 11.60
N LEU A 666 3.25 40.90 11.11
CA LEU A 666 2.18 40.18 11.79
C LEU A 666 2.08 38.76 11.23
N GLU A 667 2.12 37.77 12.11
CA GLU A 667 1.97 36.35 11.76
C GLU A 667 0.68 35.76 12.35
N ASP A 668 0.44 34.48 12.09
CA ASP A 668 -0.77 33.79 12.56
C ASP A 668 -0.99 34.00 14.07
N GLY A 669 -2.16 34.55 14.39
CA GLY A 669 -2.60 34.88 15.75
C GLY A 669 -2.04 36.18 16.33
N GLY A 670 -1.14 36.88 15.66
CA GLY A 670 -0.52 38.12 16.14
C GLY A 670 -1.50 39.30 16.20
N ALA A 671 -1.34 40.16 17.21
CA ALA A 671 -2.22 41.31 17.40
C ALA A 671 -1.49 42.62 17.73
N ILE A 672 -1.98 43.73 17.19
CA ILE A 672 -1.74 45.08 17.73
C ILE A 672 -3.02 45.53 18.42
N ARG A 673 -2.96 45.83 19.71
CA ARG A 673 -4.08 46.35 20.48
C ARG A 673 -3.86 47.83 20.76
N PHE A 674 -4.85 48.65 20.44
CA PHE A 674 -4.92 50.06 20.78
C PHE A 674 -5.90 50.23 21.93
N ARG A 675 -5.39 50.65 23.09
CA ARG A 675 -6.23 50.85 24.28
C ARG A 675 -6.32 52.31 24.65
N ALA A 676 -7.54 52.77 24.89
CA ALA A 676 -7.81 54.07 25.48
C ALA A 676 -8.48 53.92 26.85
N SER A 677 -8.27 54.88 27.74
CA SER A 677 -9.05 55.09 28.96
C SER A 677 -10.22 56.06 28.71
N ASN A 678 -10.87 56.58 29.76
CA ASN A 678 -12.15 57.31 29.78
C ASN A 678 -12.42 58.41 28.71
N GLY A 679 -11.44 58.91 27.94
CA GLY A 679 -11.58 59.96 26.92
C GLY A 679 -11.42 59.49 25.45
N SER A 680 -11.64 60.39 24.48
CA SER A 680 -11.36 60.13 23.04
C SER A 680 -9.85 60.13 22.77
N SER A 681 -9.37 59.18 21.97
CA SER A 681 -7.95 59.10 21.58
C SER A 681 -7.75 58.93 20.07
N THR A 682 -6.68 59.52 19.55
CA THR A 682 -6.16 59.27 18.20
C THR A 682 -4.78 58.64 18.30
N HIS A 683 -4.63 57.38 17.90
CA HIS A 683 -3.36 56.67 17.79
C HIS A 683 -2.85 56.78 16.37
N THR A 684 -1.60 57.19 16.16
CA THR A 684 -0.96 57.26 14.83
C THR A 684 0.20 56.30 14.78
N VAL A 685 0.20 55.36 13.81
CA VAL A 685 1.28 54.40 13.60
C VAL A 685 1.91 54.66 12.23
N SER A 686 3.17 55.04 12.24
CA SER A 686 3.94 55.39 11.02
C SER A 686 4.75 54.23 10.44
N ALA A 687 4.82 53.10 11.16
CA ALA A 687 5.57 51.94 10.73
C ALA A 687 4.93 51.23 9.52
N ALA A 688 5.78 50.68 8.66
CA ALA A 688 5.34 49.72 7.66
C ALA A 688 4.84 48.44 8.35
N ILE A 689 3.67 47.94 7.94
CA ILE A 689 3.06 46.73 8.47
C ILE A 689 2.98 45.68 7.36
N THR A 690 3.62 44.54 7.56
CA THR A 690 3.54 43.38 6.67
C THR A 690 2.74 42.27 7.36
N ASN A 691 1.62 41.85 6.78
CA ASN A 691 0.79 40.78 7.35
C ASN A 691 0.98 39.46 6.58
N ALA A 692 1.60 38.48 7.23
CA ALA A 692 1.90 37.17 6.69
C ALA A 692 0.90 36.08 7.11
N GLY A 693 0.05 36.34 8.11
CA GLY A 693 -0.90 35.36 8.67
C GLY A 693 -2.27 35.94 9.01
N SER A 694 -3.07 35.19 9.78
CA SER A 694 -4.37 35.61 10.29
C SER A 694 -4.22 36.41 11.58
N SER A 695 -4.36 37.74 11.49
CA SER A 695 -3.92 38.69 12.52
C SER A 695 -5.02 39.66 12.96
N PHE A 696 -4.78 40.39 14.05
CA PHE A 696 -5.78 41.27 14.65
C PHE A 696 -5.28 42.72 14.83
N LEU A 697 -6.12 43.68 14.49
CA LEU A 697 -6.05 45.06 14.97
C LEU A 697 -7.18 45.28 15.96
N ARG A 698 -6.85 45.30 17.25
CA ARG A 698 -7.82 45.39 18.34
C ARG A 698 -7.93 46.83 18.82
N ILE A 699 -9.14 47.33 19.03
CA ILE A 699 -9.38 48.65 19.61
C ILE A 699 -10.27 48.47 20.84
N SER A 700 -9.83 48.94 22.01
CA SER A 700 -10.58 48.76 23.25
C SER A 700 -10.51 49.96 24.19
N GLY A 701 -11.45 50.02 25.13
CA GLY A 701 -11.52 51.04 26.19
C GLY A 701 -12.00 52.44 25.75
N GLY A 702 -12.19 53.33 26.72
CA GLY A 702 -12.72 54.69 26.53
C GLY A 702 -14.22 54.83 26.30
N ASN A 703 -14.75 56.00 26.66
CA ASN A 703 -16.18 56.33 26.64
C ASN A 703 -16.61 57.10 25.37
N TYR A 704 -15.65 57.43 24.49
CA TYR A 704 -15.84 58.26 23.29
C TYR A 704 -15.07 57.70 22.08
N VAL A 705 -15.04 58.43 20.96
CA VAL A 705 -14.43 58.00 19.69
C VAL A 705 -12.94 57.67 19.85
N ASN A 706 -12.54 56.49 19.38
CA ASN A 706 -11.15 56.05 19.37
C ASN A 706 -10.71 55.79 17.93
N THR A 707 -9.72 56.54 17.48
CA THR A 707 -9.23 56.54 16.10
C THR A 707 -7.83 55.97 16.06
N VAL A 708 -7.58 55.04 15.14
CA VAL A 708 -6.25 54.53 14.80
C VAL A 708 -5.93 54.96 13.38
N ASN A 709 -4.89 55.75 13.17
CA ASN A 709 -4.39 56.18 11.88
C ASN A 709 -3.15 55.36 11.52
N LEU A 710 -3.25 54.50 10.52
CA LEU A 710 -2.11 53.81 9.93
C LEU A 710 -1.58 54.67 8.78
N THR A 711 -0.42 55.30 8.96
CA THR A 711 0.18 56.19 7.95
C THR A 711 1.35 55.54 7.21
N GLY A 712 1.90 54.45 7.74
CA GLY A 712 2.88 53.60 7.04
C GLY A 712 2.22 52.63 6.06
N PRO A 713 2.98 52.10 5.08
CA PRO A 713 2.46 51.17 4.09
C PRO A 713 2.03 49.84 4.73
N VAL A 714 0.96 49.24 4.20
CA VAL A 714 0.44 47.93 4.57
C VAL A 714 0.66 46.96 3.41
N SER A 715 1.19 45.78 3.68
CA SER A 715 1.52 44.78 2.64
C SER A 715 1.32 43.34 3.15
N GLY A 716 1.42 42.36 2.25
CA GLY A 716 1.33 40.93 2.59
C GLY A 716 0.01 40.27 2.17
N GLY A 717 -0.11 38.96 2.41
CA GLY A 717 -1.20 38.12 1.90
C GLY A 717 -2.11 37.48 2.95
N GLY A 718 -1.80 37.62 4.24
CA GLY A 718 -2.62 37.08 5.33
C GLY A 718 -3.89 37.92 5.58
N SER A 719 -4.81 37.43 6.41
CA SER A 719 -6.04 38.16 6.78
C SER A 719 -5.85 39.09 7.98
N ILE A 720 -6.51 40.27 7.97
CA ILE A 720 -6.50 41.21 9.10
C ILE A 720 -7.92 41.43 9.63
N ALA A 721 -8.14 41.11 10.90
CA ALA A 721 -9.39 41.39 11.60
C ALA A 721 -9.28 42.68 12.42
N VAL A 722 -10.05 43.71 12.05
CA VAL A 722 -10.32 44.89 12.87
C VAL A 722 -11.41 44.55 13.89
N VAL A 723 -11.01 44.46 15.15
CA VAL A 723 -11.87 44.02 16.25
C VAL A 723 -12.04 45.13 17.27
N SER A 724 -13.30 45.46 17.57
CA SER A 724 -13.66 46.32 18.69
C SER A 724 -13.99 45.47 19.93
N GLU A 725 -13.22 45.64 21.01
CA GLU A 725 -13.36 44.95 22.31
C GLU A 725 -13.94 45.93 23.36
N SER A 726 -14.93 45.54 24.19
CA SER A 726 -15.64 46.47 25.11
C SER A 726 -14.83 46.82 26.35
N ASN A 727 -15.17 47.96 26.93
CA ASN A 727 -15.13 48.17 28.37
C ASN A 727 -16.50 48.71 28.83
N VAL A 728 -16.92 48.38 30.05
CA VAL A 728 -18.31 48.37 30.59
C VAL A 728 -19.02 49.74 30.74
N SER A 729 -18.57 50.81 30.09
CA SER A 729 -19.04 52.19 30.37
C SER A 729 -19.25 53.13 29.17
N SER A 730 -19.40 52.63 27.94
CA SER A 730 -19.73 53.50 26.79
C SER A 730 -21.13 54.12 26.94
N THR A 731 -21.22 55.45 27.07
CA THR A 731 -22.48 56.20 27.27
C THR A 731 -22.95 56.95 26.01
N THR A 732 -22.27 56.82 24.88
CA THR A 732 -22.58 57.51 23.62
C THR A 732 -22.05 56.65 22.49
N ALA A 733 -22.77 56.52 21.36
CA ALA A 733 -22.37 55.72 20.19
C ALA A 733 -20.96 56.11 19.68
N GLY A 734 -19.94 55.52 20.28
CA GLY A 734 -18.54 55.86 20.09
C GLY A 734 -17.96 54.95 19.02
N ILE A 735 -17.64 55.51 17.86
CA ILE A 735 -17.03 54.74 16.76
C ILE A 735 -15.58 54.42 17.16
N ARG A 736 -15.23 53.13 17.12
CA ARG A 736 -13.85 52.65 17.22
C ARG A 736 -13.36 52.36 15.81
N GLN A 737 -12.43 53.15 15.33
CA GLN A 737 -12.10 53.20 13.91
C GLN A 737 -10.62 53.00 13.63
N VAL A 738 -10.31 52.21 12.61
CA VAL A 738 -9.00 52.15 11.96
C VAL A 738 -9.11 52.85 10.62
N SER A 739 -8.29 53.88 10.41
CA SER A 739 -8.13 54.58 9.14
C SER A 739 -6.79 54.23 8.53
N VAL A 740 -6.82 53.64 7.34
CA VAL A 740 -5.61 53.38 6.55
C VAL A 740 -5.39 54.59 5.65
N ASN A 741 -4.35 55.36 5.97
CA ASN A 741 -4.03 56.66 5.36
C ASN A 741 -2.77 56.60 4.47
N SER A 742 -2.21 55.40 4.25
CA SER A 742 -1.18 55.13 3.25
C SER A 742 -1.81 54.77 1.91
N SER A 743 -1.24 55.28 0.82
CA SER A 743 -1.71 54.98 -0.54
C SER A 743 -1.01 53.77 -1.14
N ASP A 744 -1.66 53.13 -2.12
CA ASP A 744 -1.07 52.09 -2.97
C ASP A 744 -0.44 50.92 -2.20
N ASN A 745 -1.17 50.48 -1.18
CA ASN A 745 -0.75 49.38 -0.32
C ASN A 745 -0.74 48.06 -1.08
N SER A 746 0.40 47.35 -1.07
CA SER A 746 0.60 46.04 -1.70
C SER A 746 0.04 44.88 -0.86
N PHE A 747 -1.08 45.12 -0.18
CA PHE A 747 -1.78 44.13 0.62
C PHE A 747 -2.74 43.34 -0.28
N SER A 748 -2.59 42.03 -0.34
CA SER A 748 -3.44 41.15 -1.16
C SER A 748 -4.40 40.29 -0.35
N GLY A 749 -4.31 40.34 0.99
CA GLY A 749 -5.16 39.57 1.90
C GLY A 749 -6.51 40.24 2.19
N ASP A 750 -7.33 39.54 2.98
CA ASP A 750 -8.69 39.97 3.30
C ASP A 750 -8.75 40.77 4.61
N TRP A 751 -9.67 41.72 4.66
CA TRP A 751 -10.03 42.44 5.89
C TRP A 751 -11.33 41.89 6.46
N THR A 752 -11.42 41.79 7.79
CA THR A 752 -12.69 41.59 8.49
C THR A 752 -12.88 42.71 9.51
N VAL A 753 -14.08 43.29 9.59
CA VAL A 753 -14.40 44.32 10.58
C VAL A 753 -15.55 43.82 11.43
N VAL A 754 -15.35 43.73 12.75
CA VAL A 754 -16.35 43.17 13.65
C VAL A 754 -16.33 43.85 15.02
N HIS A 755 -17.51 44.11 15.55
CA HIS A 755 -17.68 44.46 16.96
C HIS A 755 -18.01 43.19 17.76
N GLN A 756 -17.20 42.86 18.76
CA GLN A 756 -17.32 41.62 19.54
C GLN A 756 -17.90 41.85 20.95
N ALA A 757 -18.37 43.06 21.24
CA ALA A 757 -18.58 43.52 22.60
C ALA A 757 -20.05 43.71 22.99
N SER A 758 -20.34 43.66 24.29
CA SER A 758 -21.65 44.03 24.84
C SER A 758 -21.78 45.56 24.90
N GLY A 759 -22.65 46.15 24.09
CA GLY A 759 -22.88 47.61 24.09
C GLY A 759 -23.42 48.12 22.76
N ASP A 760 -23.55 49.44 22.65
CA ASP A 760 -24.10 50.11 21.46
C ASP A 760 -23.06 50.64 20.45
N ASP A 761 -21.79 50.28 20.63
CA ASP A 761 -20.68 50.77 19.82
C ASP A 761 -20.65 50.14 18.40
N PHE A 762 -19.82 50.73 17.53
CA PHE A 762 -19.52 50.25 16.18
C PHE A 762 -18.00 50.17 15.95
N ALA A 763 -17.58 49.15 15.20
CA ALA A 763 -16.22 49.06 14.65
C ALA A 763 -16.19 49.64 13.24
N ALA A 764 -15.23 50.49 12.90
CA ALA A 764 -15.12 51.02 11.54
C ALA A 764 -13.72 50.81 10.94
N LEU A 765 -13.68 50.42 9.67
CA LEU A 765 -12.49 50.49 8.83
C LEU A 765 -12.68 51.61 7.81
N ARG A 766 -11.70 52.50 7.69
CA ARG A 766 -11.74 53.64 6.77
C ARG A 766 -10.62 53.55 5.75
N ALA A 767 -10.97 53.73 4.49
CA ALA A 767 -10.02 53.95 3.39
C ALA A 767 -9.76 55.46 3.27
N GLY A 768 -8.70 55.94 3.91
CA GLY A 768 -8.33 57.35 4.00
C GLY A 768 -7.35 57.83 2.92
N ALA A 769 -6.87 56.94 2.06
CA ALA A 769 -6.02 57.25 0.91
C ALA A 769 -6.36 56.37 -0.30
N ALA A 770 -5.81 56.69 -1.48
CA ALA A 770 -6.04 55.91 -2.71
C ALA A 770 -5.51 54.47 -2.57
N ASN A 771 -6.31 53.47 -2.97
CA ASN A 771 -5.96 52.05 -2.89
C ASN A 771 -5.51 51.60 -1.47
N ALA A 772 -6.03 52.26 -0.43
CA ALA A 772 -5.53 52.10 0.94
C ALA A 772 -5.69 50.69 1.49
N LEU A 773 -6.74 49.96 1.09
CA LEU A 773 -7.05 48.64 1.67
C LEU A 773 -6.48 47.45 0.88
N GLY A 774 -5.74 47.69 -0.21
CA GLY A 774 -5.17 46.60 -1.01
C GLY A 774 -6.17 45.95 -1.97
N THR A 775 -5.93 44.70 -2.36
CA THR A 775 -6.70 44.01 -3.43
C THR A 775 -7.65 42.91 -2.98
N GLY A 776 -7.63 42.52 -1.71
CA GLY A 776 -8.49 41.47 -1.17
C GLY A 776 -9.96 41.88 -1.03
N ILE A 777 -10.70 41.11 -0.23
CA ILE A 777 -12.10 41.34 0.11
C ILE A 777 -12.19 42.00 1.49
N VAL A 778 -13.18 42.89 1.69
CA VAL A 778 -13.53 43.39 3.03
C VAL A 778 -14.84 42.75 3.49
N THR A 779 -14.80 41.98 4.59
CA THR A 779 -15.99 41.46 5.25
C THR A 779 -16.41 42.37 6.41
N VAL A 780 -17.64 42.87 6.36
CA VAL A 780 -18.25 43.76 7.36
C VAL A 780 -19.25 42.95 8.19
N GLY A 781 -18.83 42.64 9.42
CA GLY A 781 -19.59 41.85 10.38
C GLY A 781 -20.59 42.67 11.20
N THR A 782 -21.00 42.12 12.35
CA THR A 782 -22.07 42.71 13.17
C THR A 782 -21.62 44.03 13.78
N ARG A 783 -22.48 45.06 13.69
CA ARG A 783 -22.26 46.43 14.16
C ARG A 783 -20.91 46.98 13.68
N ALA A 784 -20.61 46.76 12.40
CA ALA A 784 -19.37 47.18 11.77
C ALA A 784 -19.61 48.07 10.55
N SER A 785 -18.65 48.91 10.23
CA SER A 785 -18.71 49.87 9.14
C SER A 785 -17.46 49.82 8.27
N LEU A 786 -17.63 49.85 6.95
CA LEU A 786 -16.57 50.21 6.01
C LEU A 786 -16.86 51.61 5.48
N ILE A 787 -15.87 52.50 5.51
CA ILE A 787 -16.03 53.90 5.10
C ILE A 787 -14.98 54.26 4.04
N ASN A 788 -15.40 54.80 2.91
CA ASN A 788 -14.51 55.30 1.86
C ASN A 788 -14.38 56.82 1.95
N ASP A 789 -13.30 57.31 2.55
CA ASP A 789 -13.06 58.74 2.77
C ASP A 789 -12.21 59.39 1.66
N ALA A 790 -11.48 58.60 0.87
CA ALA A 790 -10.58 59.08 -0.18
C ALA A 790 -11.02 58.71 -1.60
N SER A 791 -10.67 59.57 -2.56
CA SER A 791 -10.84 59.25 -3.98
C SER A 791 -10.03 58.00 -4.31
N SER A 792 -10.67 57.06 -5.01
CA SER A 792 -10.09 55.75 -5.33
C SER A 792 -9.70 54.88 -4.12
N GLY A 793 -10.20 55.18 -2.91
CA GLY A 793 -9.79 54.46 -1.72
C GLY A 793 -10.12 52.96 -1.74
N LEU A 794 -11.25 52.59 -2.35
CA LEU A 794 -11.70 51.20 -2.50
C LEU A 794 -11.46 50.61 -3.91
N ASN A 795 -10.88 51.36 -4.85
CA ASN A 795 -10.83 50.96 -6.26
C ASN A 795 -9.94 49.73 -6.52
N SER A 796 -9.03 49.41 -5.61
CA SER A 796 -8.18 48.23 -5.70
C SER A 796 -8.86 46.95 -5.20
N LEU A 797 -9.90 47.05 -4.37
CA LEU A 797 -10.56 45.89 -3.74
C LEU A 797 -11.23 44.98 -4.77
N SER A 798 -11.19 43.68 -4.50
CA SER A 798 -11.92 42.67 -5.27
C SER A 798 -13.40 42.57 -4.85
N GLY A 799 -13.74 42.95 -3.63
CA GLY A 799 -15.14 43.04 -3.21
C GLY A 799 -15.36 43.41 -1.75
N VAL A 800 -16.63 43.56 -1.39
CA VAL A 800 -17.12 43.83 -0.03
C VAL A 800 -18.26 42.86 0.29
N VAL A 801 -18.17 42.17 1.43
CA VAL A 801 -19.19 41.24 1.92
C VAL A 801 -19.77 41.78 3.22
N MET A 802 -21.06 42.06 3.26
CA MET A 802 -21.77 42.55 4.44
C MET A 802 -22.66 41.42 4.99
N ASN A 803 -22.20 40.72 6.02
CA ASN A 803 -22.86 39.53 6.56
C ASN A 803 -23.29 39.64 8.03
N GLY A 804 -22.98 40.76 8.70
CA GLY A 804 -23.42 41.01 10.08
C GLY A 804 -24.64 41.90 10.24
N VAL A 805 -25.27 41.82 11.41
CA VAL A 805 -26.43 42.65 11.79
C VAL A 805 -25.98 44.10 11.96
N SER A 806 -26.73 45.06 11.41
CA SER A 806 -26.39 46.49 11.44
C SER A 806 -25.01 46.80 10.84
N SER A 807 -24.61 46.07 9.79
CA SER A 807 -23.41 46.38 9.02
C SER A 807 -23.64 47.55 8.07
N THR A 808 -22.66 48.45 7.90
CA THR A 808 -22.79 49.62 7.02
C THR A 808 -21.61 49.79 6.06
N LEU A 809 -21.90 50.15 4.80
CA LEU A 809 -20.91 50.64 3.85
C LEU A 809 -21.18 52.11 3.55
N GLN A 810 -20.29 53.02 3.94
CA GLN A 810 -20.43 54.46 3.72
C GLN A 810 -19.44 54.94 2.66
N LEU A 811 -19.95 55.40 1.52
CA LEU A 811 -19.14 55.89 0.41
C LEU A 811 -19.12 57.43 0.40
N ASN A 812 -18.27 58.04 1.24
CA ASN A 812 -18.08 59.50 1.21
C ASN A 812 -17.40 59.94 -0.10
N GLN A 813 -16.60 59.06 -0.70
CA GLN A 813 -16.03 59.18 -2.04
C GLN A 813 -16.49 58.02 -2.93
N PRO A 814 -16.48 58.19 -4.27
CA PRO A 814 -16.83 57.13 -5.21
C PRO A 814 -16.02 55.85 -5.04
N TRP A 815 -16.68 54.70 -5.15
CA TRP A 815 -16.04 53.40 -5.40
C TRP A 815 -16.22 53.04 -6.87
N ASN A 816 -15.14 53.05 -7.64
CA ASN A 816 -15.15 52.84 -9.09
C ASN A 816 -14.27 51.64 -9.47
N LYS A 817 -14.84 50.44 -9.36
CA LYS A 817 -14.20 49.19 -9.70
C LYS A 817 -15.19 48.25 -10.37
N ALA A 818 -15.22 48.28 -11.70
CA ALA A 818 -16.15 47.53 -12.54
C ALA A 818 -16.09 45.99 -12.36
N THR A 819 -15.05 45.45 -11.72
CA THR A 819 -14.90 44.02 -11.46
C THR A 819 -15.21 43.64 -10.01
N ALA A 820 -15.48 44.60 -9.13
CA ALA A 820 -15.67 44.32 -7.70
C ALA A 820 -17.07 43.77 -7.40
N SER A 821 -17.15 42.89 -6.42
CA SER A 821 -18.42 42.37 -5.89
C SER A 821 -18.87 43.11 -4.63
N LEU A 822 -20.18 43.26 -4.46
CA LEU A 822 -20.83 43.74 -3.24
C LEU A 822 -21.92 42.73 -2.85
N ALA A 823 -21.77 42.09 -1.68
CA ALA A 823 -22.71 41.08 -1.19
C ALA A 823 -23.41 41.55 0.09
N LEU A 824 -24.75 41.58 0.08
CA LEU A 824 -25.62 42.08 1.17
C LEU A 824 -26.42 40.92 1.79
N SER A 825 -25.88 40.29 2.84
CA SER A 825 -26.40 39.02 3.37
C SER A 825 -26.78 39.03 4.86
N GLY A 826 -26.39 40.04 5.64
CA GLY A 826 -26.54 40.04 7.10
C GLY A 826 -27.61 40.96 7.67
N GLY A 827 -28.65 40.42 8.33
CA GLY A 827 -29.43 41.08 9.39
C GLY A 827 -30.04 42.48 9.16
N SER A 828 -30.05 43.00 7.91
CA SER A 828 -30.30 44.39 7.47
C SER A 828 -29.03 45.23 7.26
N PRO A 829 -28.19 44.92 6.24
CA PRO A 829 -27.03 45.75 5.90
C PRO A 829 -27.47 47.07 5.24
N ALA A 830 -26.72 48.15 5.45
CA ALA A 830 -27.02 49.47 4.87
C ALA A 830 -25.84 50.05 4.06
N VAL A 831 -26.07 50.35 2.80
CA VAL A 831 -25.13 51.08 1.94
C VAL A 831 -25.57 52.53 1.85
N VAL A 832 -24.68 53.46 2.20
CA VAL A 832 -24.90 54.90 2.16
C VAL A 832 -23.99 55.50 1.11
N LEU A 833 -24.58 55.94 0.00
CA LEU A 833 -23.90 56.60 -1.09
C LEU A 833 -23.81 58.09 -0.78
N GLY A 834 -22.60 58.63 -0.76
CA GLY A 834 -22.37 60.07 -0.73
C GLY A 834 -22.87 60.75 -2.00
N ASN A 835 -22.70 62.07 -2.09
CA ASN A 835 -23.18 62.88 -3.21
C ASN A 835 -22.29 62.76 -4.47
N ALA A 836 -22.03 61.52 -4.93
CA ALA A 836 -21.29 61.21 -6.13
C ALA A 836 -21.65 59.81 -6.67
N ALA A 837 -21.38 59.57 -7.96
CA ALA A 837 -21.64 58.28 -8.60
C ALA A 837 -20.52 57.26 -8.31
N SER A 838 -20.90 56.05 -7.91
CA SER A 838 -20.03 54.88 -7.77
C SER A 838 -20.35 53.83 -8.83
N SER A 839 -19.39 52.97 -9.17
CA SER A 839 -19.53 51.87 -10.13
C SER A 839 -18.88 50.57 -9.62
N ILE A 840 -19.65 49.48 -9.63
CA ILE A 840 -19.20 48.14 -9.25
C ILE A 840 -19.57 47.11 -10.32
N GLY A 841 -19.00 45.91 -10.23
CA GLY A 841 -19.33 44.80 -11.12
C GLY A 841 -20.60 44.09 -10.71
N ASN A 842 -20.56 43.41 -9.56
CA ASN A 842 -21.64 42.51 -9.15
C ASN A 842 -22.28 42.95 -7.84
N LEU A 843 -23.62 42.96 -7.78
CA LEU A 843 -24.40 43.12 -6.56
C LEU A 843 -25.19 41.84 -6.28
N SER A 844 -25.10 41.32 -5.06
CA SER A 844 -25.84 40.12 -4.63
C SER A 844 -26.33 40.28 -3.19
N GLY A 845 -27.30 39.48 -2.76
CA GLY A 845 -27.81 39.53 -1.40
C GLY A 845 -29.31 39.23 -1.28
N SER A 846 -29.74 38.91 -0.06
CA SER A 846 -31.15 38.60 0.26
C SER A 846 -31.84 39.70 1.07
N THR A 847 -31.08 40.61 1.69
CA THR A 847 -31.59 41.68 2.57
C THR A 847 -30.71 42.93 2.50
N GLY A 848 -31.26 44.13 2.74
CA GLY A 848 -30.49 45.37 2.89
C GLY A 848 -31.13 46.62 2.30
N ALA A 849 -30.52 47.77 2.57
CA ALA A 849 -30.94 49.07 2.05
C ALA A 849 -29.76 49.78 1.37
N ILE A 850 -30.01 50.40 0.21
CA ILE A 850 -29.07 51.30 -0.46
C ILE A 850 -29.74 52.68 -0.49
N SER A 851 -29.06 53.68 0.05
CA SER A 851 -29.60 55.05 0.16
C SER A 851 -28.56 56.08 -0.27
N GLY A 852 -29.02 57.17 -0.86
CA GLY A 852 -28.19 58.31 -1.24
C GLY A 852 -28.37 59.49 -0.28
N THR A 853 -27.31 60.23 -0.03
CA THR A 853 -27.36 61.44 0.83
C THR A 853 -27.49 62.74 0.06
N GLY A 854 -27.48 62.71 -1.28
CA GLY A 854 -27.58 63.89 -2.14
C GLY A 854 -28.06 63.60 -3.57
N ILE A 855 -28.31 64.65 -4.35
CA ILE A 855 -28.89 64.57 -5.71
C ILE A 855 -28.02 63.83 -6.74
N SER A 856 -26.71 63.73 -6.49
CA SER A 856 -25.74 63.06 -7.36
C SER A 856 -25.37 61.65 -6.86
N SER A 857 -26.06 61.15 -5.84
CA SER A 857 -25.82 59.79 -5.32
C SER A 857 -26.31 58.76 -6.35
N ALA A 858 -25.40 57.96 -6.88
CA ALA A 858 -25.73 56.92 -7.84
C ALA A 858 -24.83 55.70 -7.66
N LEU A 859 -25.36 54.51 -7.93
CA LEU A 859 -24.61 53.26 -7.98
C LEU A 859 -24.89 52.57 -9.32
N ALA A 860 -23.89 52.51 -10.18
CA ALA A 860 -23.92 51.75 -11.41
C ALA A 860 -23.42 50.33 -11.15
N ILE A 861 -24.16 49.32 -11.62
CA ILE A 861 -23.83 47.91 -11.47
C ILE A 861 -23.62 47.32 -12.86
N GLN A 862 -22.40 46.88 -13.16
CA GLN A 862 -22.02 46.25 -14.42
C GLN A 862 -22.13 44.73 -14.29
N GLN A 863 -23.34 44.27 -13.95
CA GLN A 863 -23.59 42.86 -13.63
C GLN A 863 -23.30 41.99 -14.86
N THR A 864 -22.44 40.99 -14.67
CA THR A 864 -22.05 40.00 -15.70
C THR A 864 -22.55 38.62 -15.35
#